data_AF-X6GD76-F1
#
_entry.id   AF-X6GD76-F1
#
_cell.length_a   1.000
_cell.length_b   1.000
_cell.length_c   1.000
_cell.angle_alpha   90.00
_cell.angle_beta   90.00
_cell.angle_gamma   90.00
#
_symmetry.space_group_name_H-M   'P 1'
#
loop_
_entity.id
_entity.type
_entity.pdbx_description
1 polymer ?
#
loop_
_entity_poly.entity_id
_entity_poly.type
_entity_poly.pdbx_seq_one_letter_code
_entity_poly.pdbx_strand_id
1 'polypeptide(L)'
;MATGSVYVWEPCDSDFTGGRVHLAEVELPYLSQRAGRRGLRGRYVDVISHPGMEEDWPTGQMGEVSPDEDGNFSFQPSGGGVCGGLESREAGAGFGQVNVYYHISMMSQRINDVLRSLGVGPLPKVRAIVNARRPKQRPGSSEDTGRWVPVKGVRYRYPARMENLDDFSIPLCGELLFGPGHGVTAEGWLPRISGGAYLCDPSHDAGMIYQAFGLHVVRHTADVQADRLRTPRAAFSRPGALEYAVSTYLAASMLSTPHVWCWHARHDAEFVPAGSLANDARIDDDEVQPQEALVAQAVAGAIWDLHKAFLGHEFACIELVVGALLELGRLSDSLFDPSRVRTIAIRSSPRSFASCLLHADRVRSGGLYERLIREIFEKRGIGFSSPVTNMLSAPSVLPLSSRLNGSDEVQRHVAKIRERFAEVIIPDDGDLLDPDQLELFLSSSTTAPYHLAAVGDVMTGMRMRHRIRRFGPDYCFAWVRPILSRCALITGNLEGPFSSDSEKEETTRNHSYKIDPKSASVLRRAGFAAMTVANNHIQDCGRDGVIETLDTLEQHHIRPYGGGRNQSVAHDPAIFDGTDIRVGLLGYYWNDRTAARDDLPGSAQDLPELVERDLARLRPLVDRIAVMVHWGAPYQRQPSEEDRMKAQLFIDMGADAVIGHHPHILQPVEIYKDRPILYSVGNFAFGSGNSKGESILPCFHFGASQIDLDIYPVYVQNRDPRLDYQPKIMGGAAGRATIDRLLDLSPGLGGAIADVQDRCLKLSIPSR
;
A
#
# COMPACT_ATOMS: atom_id res chain seq x y z
N MET A 1 16.79 25.36 -4.48
CA MET A 1 16.10 24.13 -4.93
C MET A 1 16.42 23.95 -6.41
N ALA A 2 16.49 22.71 -6.91
CA ALA A 2 16.76 22.49 -8.34
C ALA A 2 15.57 22.97 -9.19
N THR A 3 15.86 23.62 -10.31
CA THR A 3 14.85 23.97 -11.32
C THR A 3 14.94 23.04 -12.52
N GLY A 4 13.94 23.09 -13.41
CA GLY A 4 14.01 22.44 -14.71
C GLY A 4 13.02 23.00 -15.71
N SER A 5 13.32 22.76 -16.99
CA SER A 5 12.48 23.21 -18.12
C SER A 5 11.30 22.26 -18.32
N VAL A 6 10.07 22.80 -18.35
CA VAL A 6 8.84 22.03 -18.57
C VAL A 6 7.85 22.79 -19.46
N TYR A 7 6.88 22.07 -20.03
CA TYR A 7 5.74 22.70 -20.69
C TYR A 7 4.59 22.92 -19.70
N VAL A 8 4.09 24.16 -19.61
CA VAL A 8 2.96 24.52 -18.73
C VAL A 8 1.77 24.92 -19.58
N TRP A 9 0.58 24.47 -19.18
CA TRP A 9 -0.69 24.89 -19.77
C TRP A 9 -1.29 26.05 -18.99
N GLU A 10 -1.64 27.12 -19.69
CA GLU A 10 -2.32 28.31 -19.19
C GLU A 10 -3.71 28.42 -19.84
N PRO A 11 -4.81 28.25 -19.08
CA PRO A 11 -6.16 28.43 -19.60
C PRO A 11 -6.41 29.87 -20.10
N CYS A 12 -7.24 30.04 -21.13
CA CYS A 12 -7.69 31.37 -21.54
C CYS A 12 -8.78 31.91 -20.59
N ASP A 13 -8.67 33.18 -20.20
CA ASP A 13 -9.60 33.85 -19.26
C ASP A 13 -11.07 33.89 -19.70
N SER A 14 -11.37 33.74 -21.00
CA SER A 14 -12.68 34.07 -21.57
C SER A 14 -13.69 32.92 -21.66
N ASP A 15 -13.28 31.64 -21.66
CA ASP A 15 -14.22 30.53 -21.92
C ASP A 15 -13.88 29.15 -21.33
N PHE A 16 -12.73 28.95 -20.67
CA PHE A 16 -12.25 27.65 -20.12
C PHE A 16 -12.18 26.49 -21.13
N THR A 17 -12.43 26.74 -22.43
CA THR A 17 -12.34 25.75 -23.50
C THR A 17 -11.01 25.86 -24.24
N GLY A 18 -10.46 27.06 -24.35
CA GLY A 18 -9.13 27.33 -24.91
C GLY A 18 -8.03 27.53 -23.85
N GLY A 19 -6.78 27.46 -24.30
CA GLY A 19 -5.61 27.79 -23.50
C GLY A 19 -4.33 27.76 -24.33
N ARG A 20 -3.19 27.95 -23.66
CA ARG A 20 -1.87 28.12 -24.27
C ARG A 20 -0.84 27.30 -23.51
N VAL A 21 -0.09 26.47 -24.21
CA VAL A 21 1.17 25.88 -23.72
C VAL A 21 2.32 26.88 -23.81
N HIS A 22 3.17 27.00 -22.81
CA HIS A 22 4.44 27.71 -22.93
C HIS A 22 5.56 26.98 -22.20
N LEU A 23 6.80 27.23 -22.60
CA LEU A 23 7.98 26.72 -21.91
C LEU A 23 8.22 27.55 -20.65
N ALA A 24 8.39 26.90 -19.51
CA ALA A 24 8.69 27.56 -18.24
C ALA A 24 9.83 26.86 -17.50
N GLU A 25 10.63 27.64 -16.77
CA GLU A 25 11.52 27.12 -15.74
C GLU A 25 10.73 27.04 -14.43
N VAL A 26 10.66 25.83 -13.86
CA VAL A 26 9.90 25.57 -12.63
C VAL A 26 10.80 24.94 -11.58
N GLU A 27 10.43 25.10 -10.31
CA GLU A 27 11.03 24.30 -9.24
C GLU A 27 10.66 22.82 -9.42
N LEU A 28 11.59 21.92 -9.09
CA LEU A 28 11.35 20.47 -9.08
C LEU A 28 11.12 20.03 -7.62
N PRO A 29 9.87 20.11 -7.12
CA PRO A 29 9.58 19.81 -5.72
C PRO A 29 9.79 18.32 -5.44
N TYR A 30 10.16 18.01 -4.20
CA TYR A 30 10.35 16.64 -3.71
C TYR A 30 11.52 15.86 -4.33
N LEU A 31 12.42 16.53 -5.03
CA LEU A 31 13.62 15.92 -5.59
C LEU A 31 14.62 15.60 -4.48
N SER A 32 15.05 14.34 -4.41
CA SER A 32 16.09 13.92 -3.47
C SER A 32 17.46 14.37 -3.99
N GLN A 33 17.94 15.53 -3.53
CA GLN A 33 19.28 15.99 -3.85
C GLN A 33 20.33 15.16 -3.10
N ARG A 34 21.03 14.27 -3.81
CA ARG A 34 22.29 13.64 -3.35
C ARG A 34 23.37 13.94 -4.38
N ALA A 35 24.50 14.47 -3.93
CA ALA A 35 25.62 14.85 -4.79
C ALA A 35 26.07 13.66 -5.67
N GLY A 36 26.25 13.91 -6.97
CA GLY A 36 26.77 12.92 -7.94
C GLY A 36 25.77 11.86 -8.42
N ARG A 37 24.52 11.86 -7.96
CA ARG A 37 23.51 10.89 -8.41
C ARG A 37 22.83 11.34 -9.71
N ARG A 38 22.90 10.51 -10.75
CA ARG A 38 22.14 10.70 -11.99
C ARG A 38 20.65 10.40 -11.77
N GLY A 39 19.80 11.00 -12.60
CA GLY A 39 18.36 10.74 -12.66
C GLY A 39 17.50 11.56 -11.71
N LEU A 40 16.21 11.60 -12.03
CA LEU A 40 15.20 12.32 -11.26
C LEU A 40 14.52 11.35 -10.30
N ARG A 41 14.93 11.38 -9.04
CA ARG A 41 14.43 10.53 -7.95
C ARG A 41 13.74 11.38 -6.90
N GLY A 42 12.42 11.24 -6.80
CA GLY A 42 11.60 12.05 -5.90
C GLY A 42 10.83 11.24 -4.88
N ARG A 43 10.06 11.95 -4.06
CA ARG A 43 9.10 11.34 -3.12
C ARG A 43 8.02 10.52 -3.83
N TYR A 44 7.50 11.04 -4.95
CA TYR A 44 6.32 10.48 -5.63
C TYR A 44 6.61 9.73 -6.92
N VAL A 45 7.73 10.04 -7.56
CA VAL A 45 8.12 9.41 -8.83
C VAL A 45 9.62 9.25 -8.93
N ASP A 46 10.02 8.10 -9.47
CA ASP A 46 11.36 7.88 -9.99
C ASP A 46 11.28 7.85 -11.52
N VAL A 47 11.93 8.80 -12.19
CA VAL A 47 12.02 8.82 -13.65
C VAL A 47 13.34 8.19 -14.09
N ILE A 48 13.23 7.16 -14.92
CA ILE A 48 14.36 6.46 -15.53
C ILE A 48 14.29 6.53 -17.04
N SER A 49 15.45 6.41 -17.67
CA SER A 49 15.57 6.10 -19.09
C SER A 49 16.16 4.70 -19.24
N HIS A 50 15.69 3.93 -20.21
CA HIS A 50 16.27 2.61 -20.49
C HIS A 50 17.66 2.80 -21.13
N PRO A 51 18.76 2.30 -20.53
CA PRO A 51 20.09 2.41 -21.14
C PRO A 51 20.08 1.67 -22.48
N GLY A 52 20.52 2.34 -23.55
CA GLY A 52 20.62 1.75 -24.88
C GLY A 52 22.05 1.27 -25.16
N MET A 53 22.22 0.05 -25.68
CA MET A 53 23.47 -0.44 -26.28
C MET A 53 23.46 -0.39 -27.82
N GLU A 54 22.35 -0.02 -28.46
CA GLU A 54 22.22 -0.01 -29.94
C GLU A 54 22.25 1.42 -30.49
N GLU A 55 23.14 1.68 -31.47
CA GLU A 55 23.36 2.99 -32.11
C GLU A 55 22.15 3.45 -32.97
N ASP A 56 21.31 2.53 -33.46
CA ASP A 56 20.20 2.82 -34.39
C ASP A 56 18.88 3.24 -33.71
N TRP A 57 18.88 3.58 -32.41
CA TRP A 57 17.66 3.94 -31.68
C TRP A 57 17.17 5.37 -32.02
N PRO A 58 15.84 5.66 -32.07
CA PRO A 58 15.33 6.97 -32.45
C PRO A 58 15.90 8.14 -31.62
N THR A 59 16.25 7.89 -30.36
CA THR A 59 16.84 8.86 -29.42
C THR A 59 18.30 8.58 -29.04
N GLY A 60 18.97 7.59 -29.65
CA GLY A 60 20.37 7.23 -29.35
C GLY A 60 20.57 6.38 -28.07
N GLN A 61 21.83 6.30 -27.60
CA GLN A 61 22.22 5.64 -26.34
C GLN A 61 22.00 6.58 -25.15
N MET A 62 20.75 6.72 -24.71
CA MET A 62 20.39 7.67 -23.64
C MET A 62 20.25 7.02 -22.26
N GLY A 63 20.99 7.55 -21.28
CA GLY A 63 20.88 7.22 -19.87
C GLY A 63 20.02 8.21 -19.07
N GLU A 64 20.12 8.14 -17.74
CA GLU A 64 19.47 9.09 -16.84
C GLU A 64 20.10 10.49 -16.92
N VAL A 65 19.27 11.54 -16.90
CA VAL A 65 19.74 12.94 -16.96
C VAL A 65 20.62 13.31 -15.75
N SER A 66 21.58 14.20 -15.98
CA SER A 66 22.39 14.82 -14.93
C SER A 66 22.07 16.31 -14.85
N PRO A 67 22.12 16.93 -13.65
CA PRO A 67 21.99 18.37 -13.53
C PRO A 67 23.21 19.09 -14.12
N ASP A 68 23.04 20.38 -14.41
CA ASP A 68 24.13 21.30 -14.74
C ASP A 68 24.98 21.67 -13.50
N GLU A 69 25.96 22.56 -13.69
CA GLU A 69 26.88 23.01 -12.64
C GLU A 69 26.17 23.67 -11.45
N ASP A 70 25.01 24.28 -11.70
CA ASP A 70 24.18 24.96 -10.70
C ASP A 70 23.17 23.99 -10.04
N GLY A 71 23.13 22.73 -10.47
CA GLY A 71 22.22 21.72 -9.94
C GLY A 71 20.84 21.68 -10.63
N ASN A 72 20.67 22.36 -11.77
CA ASN A 72 19.41 22.48 -12.49
C ASN A 72 19.30 21.49 -13.65
N PHE A 73 18.08 21.17 -14.04
CA PHE A 73 17.75 20.22 -15.10
C PHE A 73 17.07 20.96 -16.26
N SER A 74 17.78 21.91 -16.87
CA SER A 74 17.25 22.72 -17.96
C SER A 74 17.67 22.13 -19.31
N PHE A 75 16.69 21.59 -20.04
CA PHE A 75 16.91 20.95 -21.34
C PHE A 75 16.02 21.62 -22.38
N GLN A 76 16.57 21.87 -23.57
CA GLN A 76 15.78 22.42 -24.66
C GLN A 76 14.79 21.36 -25.18
N PRO A 77 13.50 21.69 -25.29
CA PRO A 77 12.59 20.84 -26.04
C PRO A 77 13.05 20.84 -27.50
N SER A 78 13.42 19.69 -28.04
CA SER A 78 13.87 19.63 -29.43
C SER A 78 12.73 20.00 -30.38
N GLY A 79 12.89 21.05 -31.18
CA GLY A 79 12.02 21.31 -32.32
C GLY A 79 12.20 20.18 -33.34
N GLY A 80 11.20 19.30 -33.49
CA GLY A 80 11.23 18.34 -34.60
C GLY A 80 11.18 19.12 -35.93
N GLY A 81 11.62 18.68 -37.10
CA GLY A 81 12.11 17.39 -37.54
C GLY A 81 13.26 17.53 -38.54
N VAL A 82 13.32 16.60 -39.51
CA VAL A 82 14.53 16.00 -40.12
C VAL A 82 15.58 15.76 -39.05
N CYS A 83 15.63 14.52 -38.52
CA CYS A 83 16.74 13.98 -37.74
C CYS A 83 17.74 15.04 -37.27
N GLY A 84 17.38 15.83 -36.26
CA GLY A 84 18.37 16.67 -35.59
C GLY A 84 19.56 15.80 -35.21
N GLY A 85 20.75 16.39 -35.17
CA GLY A 85 21.94 15.71 -34.67
C GLY A 85 21.65 15.04 -33.33
N LEU A 86 22.43 14.01 -32.99
CA LEU A 86 22.26 13.21 -31.77
C LEU A 86 21.99 14.09 -30.53
N GLU A 87 22.76 15.17 -30.36
CA GLU A 87 22.63 16.14 -29.26
C GLU A 87 21.23 16.74 -29.09
N SER A 88 20.54 17.06 -30.20
CA SER A 88 19.19 17.64 -30.14
C SER A 88 18.17 16.62 -29.63
N ARG A 89 18.33 15.35 -30.02
CA ARG A 89 17.45 14.26 -29.56
C ARG A 89 17.70 13.91 -28.10
N GLU A 90 18.95 13.96 -27.67
CA GLU A 90 19.34 13.78 -26.28
C GLU A 90 18.74 14.89 -25.39
N ALA A 91 18.83 16.15 -25.82
CA ALA A 91 18.19 17.27 -25.14
C ALA A 91 16.67 17.10 -25.04
N GLY A 92 15.98 16.72 -26.13
CA GLY A 92 14.54 16.49 -26.14
C GLY A 92 14.10 15.33 -25.22
N ALA A 93 14.86 14.24 -25.15
CA ALA A 93 14.59 13.16 -24.21
C ALA A 93 14.94 13.53 -22.76
N GLY A 94 15.94 14.40 -22.55
CA GLY A 94 16.23 14.98 -21.23
C GLY A 94 15.08 15.86 -20.75
N PHE A 95 14.56 16.73 -21.61
CA PHE A 95 13.36 17.53 -21.36
C PHE A 95 12.16 16.64 -21.00
N GLY A 96 11.91 15.56 -21.76
CA GLY A 96 10.84 14.62 -21.45
C GLY A 96 10.95 13.98 -20.06
N GLN A 97 12.16 13.68 -19.58
CA GLN A 97 12.39 13.18 -18.22
C GLN A 97 11.99 14.22 -17.16
N VAL A 98 12.36 15.49 -17.35
CA VAL A 98 12.05 16.59 -16.42
C VAL A 98 10.55 16.91 -16.42
N ASN A 99 9.95 16.98 -17.60
CA ASN A 99 8.52 17.26 -17.79
C ASN A 99 7.64 16.18 -17.13
N VAL A 100 7.98 14.89 -17.34
CA VAL A 100 7.32 13.76 -16.67
C VAL A 100 7.45 13.83 -15.15
N TYR A 101 8.66 14.13 -14.65
CA TYR A 101 8.89 14.24 -13.20
C TYR A 101 8.01 15.32 -12.57
N TYR A 102 7.99 16.52 -13.16
CA TYR A 102 7.25 17.65 -12.64
C TYR A 102 5.75 17.38 -12.60
N HIS A 103 5.14 17.00 -13.73
CA HIS A 103 3.70 16.81 -13.81
C HIS A 103 3.20 15.65 -12.92
N ILE A 104 3.93 14.53 -12.86
CA ILE A 104 3.57 13.44 -11.95
C ILE A 104 3.67 13.91 -10.49
N SER A 105 4.69 14.66 -10.13
CA SER A 105 4.86 15.17 -8.76
C SER A 105 3.70 16.09 -8.34
N MET A 106 3.27 16.98 -9.23
CA MET A 106 2.14 17.90 -8.99
C MET A 106 0.82 17.16 -8.79
N MET A 107 0.48 16.24 -9.70
CA MET A 107 -0.77 15.49 -9.58
C MET A 107 -0.73 14.52 -8.39
N SER A 108 0.42 13.90 -8.11
CA SER A 108 0.57 12.99 -6.97
C SER A 108 0.39 13.72 -5.65
N GLN A 109 0.94 14.92 -5.49
CA GLN A 109 0.69 15.74 -4.30
C GLN A 109 -0.82 16.01 -4.14
N ARG A 110 -1.49 16.53 -5.17
CA ARG A 110 -2.92 16.86 -5.13
C ARG A 110 -3.78 15.65 -4.75
N ILE A 111 -3.52 14.49 -5.34
CA ILE A 111 -4.25 13.25 -5.04
C ILE A 111 -3.93 12.72 -3.65
N ASN A 112 -2.68 12.82 -3.18
CA ASN A 112 -2.31 12.38 -1.83
C ASN A 112 -2.91 13.28 -0.75
N ASP A 113 -3.07 14.58 -0.99
CA ASP A 113 -3.78 15.47 -0.07
C ASP A 113 -5.27 15.13 -0.01
N VAL A 114 -5.88 14.79 -1.15
CA VAL A 114 -7.25 14.25 -1.20
C VAL A 114 -7.34 12.93 -0.43
N LEU A 115 -6.46 11.96 -0.68
CA LEU A 115 -6.46 10.69 0.06
C LEU A 115 -6.29 10.90 1.56
N ARG A 116 -5.43 11.83 1.99
CA ARG A 116 -5.26 12.20 3.40
C ARG A 116 -6.54 12.76 4.00
N SER A 117 -7.24 13.66 3.30
CA SER A 117 -8.56 14.17 3.72
C SER A 117 -9.62 13.05 3.78
N LEU A 118 -9.43 12.01 2.98
CA LEU A 118 -10.27 10.83 2.99
C LEU A 118 -9.90 9.81 4.08
N GLY A 119 -8.85 10.05 4.88
CA GLY A 119 -8.36 9.12 5.90
C GLY A 119 -7.57 7.93 5.33
N VAL A 120 -7.10 8.04 4.08
CA VAL A 120 -6.39 6.98 3.36
C VAL A 120 -4.91 7.36 3.20
N GLY A 121 -4.03 6.36 3.33
CA GLY A 121 -2.59 6.54 3.09
C GLY A 121 -2.27 6.97 1.65
N PRO A 122 -1.06 7.51 1.41
CA PRO A 122 -0.68 8.00 0.09
C PRO A 122 -0.57 6.87 -0.94
N LEU A 123 -0.69 7.23 -2.22
CA LEU A 123 -0.41 6.32 -3.33
C LEU A 123 1.04 5.83 -3.29
N PRO A 124 1.31 4.59 -3.73
CA PRO A 124 2.68 4.11 -3.93
C PRO A 124 3.47 5.00 -4.90
N LYS A 125 4.77 5.16 -4.66
CA LYS A 125 5.67 5.92 -5.53
C LYS A 125 5.79 5.29 -6.93
N VAL A 126 5.31 5.96 -7.98
CA VAL A 126 5.33 5.40 -9.35
C VAL A 126 6.72 5.43 -9.98
N ARG A 127 7.02 4.48 -10.87
CA ARG A 127 8.20 4.55 -11.74
C ARG A 127 7.80 4.98 -13.14
N ALA A 128 8.43 6.01 -13.67
CA ALA A 128 8.22 6.45 -15.04
C ALA A 128 9.45 6.13 -15.90
N ILE A 129 9.24 5.48 -17.02
CA ILE A 129 10.28 5.09 -17.97
C ILE A 129 10.09 5.92 -19.23
N VAL A 130 10.98 6.88 -19.45
CA VAL A 130 11.07 7.63 -20.70
C VAL A 130 11.93 6.86 -21.69
N ASN A 131 11.66 6.98 -22.99
CA ASN A 131 12.25 6.15 -24.03
C ASN A 131 12.00 4.65 -23.85
N ALA A 132 10.81 4.30 -23.33
CA ALA A 132 10.46 2.94 -23.00
C ALA A 132 10.51 1.99 -24.20
N ARG A 133 11.03 0.78 -23.94
CA ARG A 133 11.20 -0.30 -24.93
C ARG A 133 10.37 -1.51 -24.51
N ARG A 134 10.01 -2.33 -25.49
CA ARG A 134 9.43 -3.67 -25.26
C ARG A 134 10.09 -4.69 -26.18
N PRO A 135 10.15 -5.97 -25.80
CA PRO A 135 10.63 -6.99 -26.72
C PRO A 135 9.67 -7.07 -27.92
N LYS A 136 10.23 -7.26 -29.13
CA LYS A 136 9.47 -7.35 -30.37
C LYS A 136 8.55 -8.58 -30.37
N GLN A 137 8.99 -9.66 -29.74
CA GLN A 137 8.29 -10.93 -29.56
C GLN A 137 8.30 -11.35 -28.08
N ARG A 138 7.38 -12.22 -27.67
CA ARG A 138 7.33 -12.68 -26.27
C ARG A 138 8.55 -13.56 -25.96
N PRO A 139 9.23 -13.33 -24.82
CA PRO A 139 10.32 -14.19 -24.37
C PRO A 139 9.87 -15.66 -24.26
N GLY A 140 10.66 -16.58 -24.80
CA GLY A 140 10.36 -18.03 -24.76
C GLY A 140 9.39 -18.55 -25.83
N SER A 141 9.09 -17.75 -26.86
CA SER A 141 8.51 -18.28 -28.11
C SER A 141 9.60 -18.90 -28.99
N SER A 142 9.25 -19.82 -29.89
CA SER A 142 10.21 -20.45 -30.84
C SER A 142 10.84 -19.48 -31.84
N GLU A 143 10.46 -18.21 -31.79
CA GLU A 143 10.92 -17.12 -32.64
C GLU A 143 11.43 -15.94 -31.80
N ASP A 144 11.96 -16.17 -30.59
CA ASP A 144 12.54 -15.10 -29.78
C ASP A 144 13.77 -14.51 -30.49
N THR A 145 13.62 -13.31 -31.05
CA THR A 145 14.68 -12.63 -31.80
C THR A 145 15.60 -11.79 -30.92
N GLY A 146 15.33 -11.67 -29.61
CA GLY A 146 16.08 -10.79 -28.69
C GLY A 146 16.00 -9.29 -29.02
N ARG A 147 15.21 -8.91 -30.03
CA ARG A 147 15.16 -7.54 -30.57
C ARG A 147 14.15 -6.70 -29.81
N TRP A 148 14.54 -5.49 -29.41
CA TRP A 148 13.66 -4.54 -28.72
C TRP A 148 13.05 -3.52 -29.70
N VAL A 149 11.83 -3.08 -29.43
CA VAL A 149 11.12 -2.06 -30.20
C VAL A 149 10.53 -0.99 -29.29
N PRO A 150 10.35 0.25 -29.77
CA PRO A 150 9.79 1.31 -28.94
C PRO A 150 8.37 0.96 -28.46
N VAL A 151 8.06 1.31 -27.22
CA VAL A 151 6.66 1.40 -26.77
C VAL A 151 6.00 2.51 -27.57
N LYS A 152 4.86 2.25 -28.20
CA LYS A 152 4.12 3.29 -28.93
C LYS A 152 3.22 4.03 -27.95
N GLY A 153 3.42 5.35 -27.85
CA GLY A 153 2.59 6.21 -26.99
C GLY A 153 2.88 6.00 -25.50
N VAL A 154 1.85 6.19 -24.68
CA VAL A 154 1.92 5.91 -23.23
C VAL A 154 1.25 4.57 -22.91
N ARG A 155 1.89 3.81 -22.01
CA ARG A 155 1.31 2.61 -21.42
C ARG A 155 1.45 2.65 -19.91
N TYR A 156 0.36 2.36 -19.22
CA TYR A 156 0.42 2.01 -17.80
C TYR A 156 0.61 0.51 -17.66
N ARG A 157 1.55 0.10 -16.81
CA ARG A 157 1.80 -1.30 -16.44
C ARG A 157 1.62 -1.43 -14.93
N TYR A 158 0.65 -2.24 -14.52
CA TYR A 158 0.59 -2.73 -13.14
C TYR A 158 1.60 -3.88 -13.00
N PRO A 159 2.42 -3.95 -11.93
CA PRO A 159 3.48 -4.94 -11.83
C PRO A 159 2.94 -6.37 -11.84
N ALA A 160 3.14 -7.07 -12.95
CA ALA A 160 3.19 -8.52 -13.03
C ALA A 160 4.65 -8.93 -12.90
N ARG A 161 4.96 -9.77 -11.91
CA ARG A 161 6.28 -10.35 -11.73
C ARG A 161 6.53 -11.34 -12.87
N MET A 162 7.08 -10.83 -13.98
CA MET A 162 8.06 -11.42 -14.90
C MET A 162 7.88 -10.86 -16.32
N GLU A 163 8.68 -9.86 -16.67
CA GLU A 163 9.58 -9.92 -17.82
C GLU A 163 10.92 -9.30 -17.38
N ASN A 164 12.00 -10.07 -17.59
CA ASN A 164 13.36 -9.88 -17.07
C ASN A 164 14.01 -8.53 -17.41
N LEU A 165 14.84 -8.03 -16.49
CA LEU A 165 16.27 -7.79 -16.68
C LEU A 165 16.91 -7.83 -15.28
N ASP A 166 18.08 -8.45 -15.17
CA ASP A 166 18.96 -8.30 -14.02
C ASP A 166 19.14 -6.80 -13.68
N ASP A 167 19.33 -6.53 -12.39
CA ASP A 167 19.57 -5.25 -11.70
C ASP A 167 18.44 -4.44 -11.04
N PHE A 168 17.14 -4.66 -11.25
CA PHE A 168 16.15 -3.91 -10.43
C PHE A 168 14.89 -4.70 -10.06
N SER A 169 14.68 -4.87 -8.74
CA SER A 169 13.38 -5.20 -8.18
C SER A 169 12.35 -4.13 -8.61
N ILE A 170 11.29 -4.54 -9.30
CA ILE A 170 10.18 -3.64 -9.67
C ILE A 170 9.21 -3.62 -8.49
N PRO A 171 9.03 -2.49 -7.77
CA PRO A 171 8.11 -2.41 -6.64
C PRO A 171 6.65 -2.52 -7.10
N LEU A 172 5.72 -2.81 -6.17
CA LEU A 172 4.25 -2.86 -6.37
C LEU A 172 3.62 -1.49 -6.72
N CYS A 173 4.37 -0.61 -7.36
CA CYS A 173 4.11 0.82 -7.38
C CYS A 173 3.61 1.37 -8.73
N GLY A 174 3.32 0.50 -9.70
CA GLY A 174 2.93 0.91 -11.04
C GLY A 174 4.09 1.47 -11.87
N GLU A 175 4.04 1.25 -13.18
CA GLU A 175 5.00 1.78 -14.13
C GLU A 175 4.32 2.53 -15.27
N LEU A 176 4.86 3.69 -15.61
CA LEU A 176 4.43 4.52 -16.73
C LEU A 176 5.49 4.42 -17.82
N LEU A 177 5.12 3.90 -18.97
CA LEU A 177 6.03 3.71 -20.10
C LEU A 177 5.72 4.76 -21.17
N PHE A 178 6.66 5.67 -21.39
CA PHE A 178 6.60 6.70 -22.42
C PHE A 178 7.55 6.32 -23.54
N GLY A 179 7.02 6.03 -24.73
CA GLY A 179 7.86 5.80 -25.90
C GLY A 179 7.42 6.66 -27.09
N PRO A 180 8.31 6.82 -28.08
CA PRO A 180 8.14 7.77 -29.17
C PRO A 180 6.88 7.48 -29.99
N GLY A 181 6.06 8.50 -30.24
CA GLY A 181 4.93 8.45 -31.15
C GLY A 181 5.35 8.60 -32.61
N HIS A 182 4.66 7.92 -33.53
CA HIS A 182 4.83 8.14 -34.96
C HIS A 182 3.79 9.16 -35.43
N GLY A 183 4.24 10.37 -35.79
CA GLY A 183 3.41 11.35 -36.49
C GLY A 183 3.74 12.79 -36.14
N VAL A 184 3.96 13.60 -37.16
CA VAL A 184 3.96 15.06 -37.12
C VAL A 184 2.59 15.49 -37.67
N THR A 185 1.89 16.40 -37.01
CA THR A 185 0.68 17.02 -37.58
C THR A 185 1.05 18.29 -38.34
N ALA A 186 0.37 18.56 -39.45
CA ALA A 186 0.67 19.72 -40.31
C ALA A 186 0.24 21.07 -39.72
N GLU A 187 -0.57 21.11 -38.64
CA GLU A 187 -1.26 22.34 -38.21
C GLU A 187 -1.38 22.55 -36.67
N GLY A 188 -0.51 21.94 -35.85
CA GLY A 188 -0.61 22.04 -34.39
C GLY A 188 -0.11 23.35 -33.74
N TRP A 189 -0.58 23.65 -32.51
CA TRP A 189 -0.20 24.85 -31.72
C TRP A 189 1.20 24.73 -31.08
N LEU A 190 1.52 23.58 -30.47
CA LEU A 190 2.87 23.22 -29.97
C LEU A 190 3.99 23.34 -31.06
N PRO A 191 3.79 22.85 -32.30
CA PRO A 191 4.71 23.09 -33.41
C PRO A 191 5.01 24.56 -33.71
N ARG A 192 4.06 25.48 -33.51
CA ARG A 192 4.26 26.92 -33.78
C ARG A 192 5.11 27.62 -32.72
N ILE A 193 5.00 27.21 -31.46
CA ILE A 193 5.80 27.77 -30.36
C ILE A 193 7.25 27.28 -30.42
N SER A 194 7.45 26.02 -30.82
CA SER A 194 8.77 25.37 -30.89
C SER A 194 9.48 25.57 -32.23
N GLY A 195 8.88 26.30 -33.19
CA GLY A 195 9.52 26.67 -34.45
C GLY A 195 9.78 25.51 -35.43
N GLY A 196 9.17 24.33 -35.23
CA GLY A 196 9.42 23.14 -36.06
C GLY A 196 8.37 22.00 -35.94
N ALA A 197 8.43 21.07 -36.90
CA ALA A 197 7.73 19.78 -36.97
C ALA A 197 7.95 18.80 -35.79
N TYR A 198 7.31 19.03 -34.64
CA TYR A 198 7.31 18.19 -33.44
C TYR A 198 7.11 16.67 -33.65
N LEU A 199 8.00 15.84 -33.09
CA LEU A 199 7.76 14.41 -32.85
C LEU A 199 6.83 14.28 -31.65
N CYS A 200 5.70 13.59 -31.79
CA CYS A 200 4.76 13.36 -30.69
C CYS A 200 5.35 12.41 -29.63
N ASP A 201 6.33 12.88 -28.85
CA ASP A 201 6.76 12.17 -27.65
C ASP A 201 5.76 12.46 -26.52
N PRO A 202 5.03 11.44 -26.04
CA PRO A 202 4.05 11.66 -24.98
C PRO A 202 4.63 12.17 -23.65
N SER A 203 5.95 12.06 -23.44
CA SER A 203 6.62 12.65 -22.28
C SER A 203 6.65 14.18 -22.30
N HIS A 204 6.29 14.81 -23.42
CA HIS A 204 6.20 16.26 -23.58
C HIS A 204 4.76 16.78 -23.42
N ASP A 205 3.76 15.90 -23.39
CA ASP A 205 2.33 16.25 -23.29
C ASP A 205 1.80 16.02 -21.87
N ALA A 206 1.51 17.08 -21.11
CA ALA A 206 1.02 16.90 -19.75
C ALA A 206 -0.36 16.26 -19.67
N GLY A 207 -1.23 16.42 -20.67
CA GLY A 207 -2.50 15.71 -20.75
C GLY A 207 -2.29 14.20 -20.80
N MET A 208 -1.35 13.73 -21.61
CA MET A 208 -0.97 12.32 -21.67
C MET A 208 -0.30 11.84 -20.37
N ILE A 209 0.58 12.66 -19.78
CA ILE A 209 1.26 12.34 -18.51
C ILE A 209 0.24 12.22 -17.36
N TYR A 210 -0.65 13.21 -17.21
CA TYR A 210 -1.68 13.22 -16.18
C TYR A 210 -2.69 12.09 -16.38
N GLN A 211 -3.10 11.79 -17.61
CA GLN A 211 -4.00 10.67 -17.86
C GLN A 211 -3.32 9.34 -17.48
N ALA A 212 -2.06 9.17 -17.85
CA ALA A 212 -1.32 7.96 -17.51
C ALA A 212 -1.16 7.80 -15.99
N PHE A 213 -0.86 8.89 -15.26
CA PHE A 213 -0.87 8.87 -13.81
C PHE A 213 -2.29 8.70 -13.23
N GLY A 214 -3.33 9.19 -13.89
CA GLY A 214 -4.73 8.93 -13.54
C GLY A 214 -5.06 7.43 -13.54
N LEU A 215 -4.48 6.65 -14.45
CA LEU A 215 -4.59 5.18 -14.41
C LEU A 215 -3.93 4.59 -13.17
N HIS A 216 -2.80 5.14 -12.73
CA HIS A 216 -2.17 4.77 -11.46
C HIS A 216 -3.12 5.02 -10.28
N VAL A 217 -3.79 6.17 -10.24
CA VAL A 217 -4.82 6.47 -9.22
C VAL A 217 -5.93 5.41 -9.23
N VAL A 218 -6.54 5.13 -10.38
CA VAL A 218 -7.66 4.18 -10.50
C VAL A 218 -7.25 2.75 -10.12
N ARG A 219 -6.02 2.34 -10.46
CA ARG A 219 -5.53 0.98 -10.20
C ARG A 219 -5.19 0.74 -8.74
N HIS A 220 -4.72 1.76 -8.03
CA HIS A 220 -4.41 1.65 -6.60
C HIS A 220 -5.60 1.93 -5.68
N THR A 221 -6.64 2.59 -6.18
CA THR A 221 -7.91 2.79 -5.48
C THR A 221 -8.92 1.68 -5.81
N ALA A 222 -9.62 1.80 -6.94
CA ALA A 222 -10.71 0.91 -7.32
C ALA A 222 -10.24 -0.48 -7.77
N ASP A 223 -9.03 -0.62 -8.31
CA ASP A 223 -8.53 -1.87 -8.89
C ASP A 223 -9.59 -2.53 -9.80
N VAL A 224 -10.05 -1.77 -10.80
CA VAL A 224 -11.19 -2.14 -11.67
C VAL A 224 -10.94 -3.47 -12.39
N GLN A 225 -9.68 -3.74 -12.75
CA GLN A 225 -9.27 -4.99 -13.41
C GLN A 225 -9.04 -6.16 -12.45
N ALA A 226 -9.30 -5.96 -11.16
CA ALA A 226 -9.04 -6.90 -10.09
C ALA A 226 -7.62 -7.49 -10.17
N ASP A 227 -6.63 -6.64 -10.42
CA ASP A 227 -5.22 -7.00 -10.55
C ASP A 227 -4.72 -7.65 -9.26
N ARG A 228 -5.25 -7.28 -8.09
CA ARG A 228 -4.96 -7.93 -6.81
C ARG A 228 -5.38 -9.39 -6.75
N LEU A 229 -6.27 -9.85 -7.63
CA LEU A 229 -6.73 -11.25 -7.72
C LEU A 229 -5.98 -12.05 -8.81
N ARG A 230 -5.01 -11.44 -9.50
CA ARG A 230 -4.28 -12.08 -10.59
C ARG A 230 -3.04 -12.81 -10.09
N THR A 231 -2.69 -13.87 -10.80
CA THR A 231 -1.36 -14.46 -10.65
C THR A 231 -0.32 -13.50 -11.22
N PRO A 232 0.92 -13.48 -10.69
CA PRO A 232 1.95 -12.52 -11.10
C PRO A 232 2.31 -12.53 -12.60
N ARG A 233 1.86 -13.51 -13.39
CA ARG A 233 2.14 -13.65 -14.84
C ARG A 233 1.01 -13.13 -15.75
N ALA A 234 -0.11 -12.65 -15.20
CA ALA A 234 -1.33 -12.38 -15.97
C ALA A 234 -1.77 -10.89 -15.96
N ALA A 235 -0.84 -9.93 -15.90
CA ALA A 235 -1.22 -8.51 -15.94
C ALA A 235 -1.82 -8.09 -17.28
N PHE A 236 -2.75 -7.13 -17.20
CA PHE A 236 -3.50 -6.57 -18.31
C PHE A 236 -3.24 -5.07 -18.32
N SER A 237 -2.49 -4.65 -19.34
CA SER A 237 -1.99 -3.27 -19.45
C SER A 237 -2.97 -2.34 -20.18
N ARG A 238 -4.06 -2.87 -20.75
CA ARG A 238 -5.07 -2.05 -21.43
C ARG A 238 -6.09 -1.54 -20.39
N PRO A 239 -6.38 -0.24 -20.33
CA PRO A 239 -7.48 0.26 -19.49
C PRO A 239 -8.84 -0.12 -20.11
N GLY A 240 -9.81 -0.45 -19.26
CA GLY A 240 -11.22 -0.50 -19.65
C GLY A 240 -11.85 0.89 -19.73
N ALA A 241 -13.10 0.97 -20.19
CA ALA A 241 -13.80 2.23 -20.42
C ALA A 241 -13.87 3.15 -19.19
N LEU A 242 -14.21 2.60 -18.01
CA LEU A 242 -14.31 3.39 -16.77
C LEU A 242 -12.95 3.94 -16.33
N GLU A 243 -11.88 3.15 -16.46
CA GLU A 243 -10.54 3.57 -16.07
C GLU A 243 -10.03 4.69 -16.97
N TYR A 244 -10.29 4.56 -18.28
CA TYR A 244 -10.01 5.59 -19.25
C TYR A 244 -10.82 6.87 -18.97
N ALA A 245 -12.11 6.73 -18.63
CA ALA A 245 -12.97 7.87 -18.33
C ALA A 245 -12.45 8.69 -17.14
N VAL A 246 -12.22 8.03 -16.01
CA VAL A 246 -11.80 8.68 -14.77
C VAL A 246 -10.40 9.27 -14.91
N SER A 247 -9.47 8.55 -15.54
CA SER A 247 -8.12 9.09 -15.79
C SER A 247 -8.13 10.31 -16.72
N THR A 248 -9.01 10.34 -17.72
CA THR A 248 -9.19 11.50 -18.61
C THR A 248 -9.78 12.69 -17.85
N TYR A 249 -10.77 12.46 -16.99
CA TYR A 249 -11.30 13.50 -16.11
C TYR A 249 -10.22 14.08 -15.19
N LEU A 250 -9.40 13.24 -14.57
CA LEU A 250 -8.34 13.71 -13.67
C LEU A 250 -7.32 14.57 -14.43
N ALA A 251 -6.98 14.20 -15.67
CA ALA A 251 -6.12 15.01 -16.54
C ALA A 251 -6.78 16.36 -16.88
N ALA A 252 -8.07 16.35 -17.25
CA ALA A 252 -8.85 17.56 -17.52
C ALA A 252 -8.88 18.51 -16.31
N SER A 253 -9.03 17.95 -15.11
CA SER A 253 -9.03 18.70 -13.84
C SER A 253 -7.67 19.29 -13.48
N MET A 254 -6.57 18.61 -13.85
CA MET A 254 -5.21 19.17 -13.69
C MET A 254 -4.89 20.28 -14.68
N LEU A 255 -5.50 20.24 -15.87
CA LEU A 255 -5.31 21.25 -16.91
C LEU A 255 -6.39 22.35 -16.88
N SER A 256 -7.39 22.22 -16.02
CA SER A 256 -8.57 23.09 -15.98
C SER A 256 -9.23 23.28 -17.35
N THR A 257 -9.30 22.21 -18.15
CA THR A 257 -9.93 22.23 -19.49
C THR A 257 -10.55 20.87 -19.83
N PRO A 258 -11.72 20.82 -20.51
CA PRO A 258 -12.29 19.55 -20.99
C PRO A 258 -11.54 18.97 -22.20
N HIS A 259 -10.52 19.67 -22.70
CA HIS A 259 -9.83 19.39 -23.96
C HIS A 259 -8.43 18.77 -23.73
N VAL A 260 -8.39 17.62 -23.05
CA VAL A 260 -7.13 16.97 -22.61
C VAL A 260 -6.13 16.71 -23.75
N TRP A 261 -6.63 16.44 -24.97
CA TRP A 261 -5.84 16.07 -26.14
C TRP A 261 -5.39 17.25 -27.01
N CYS A 262 -5.80 18.46 -26.64
CA CYS A 262 -5.67 19.63 -27.49
C CYS A 262 -4.32 20.35 -27.35
N TRP A 263 -3.38 19.77 -26.60
CA TRP A 263 -1.97 20.19 -26.56
C TRP A 263 -1.39 20.40 -27.96
N HIS A 264 -1.79 19.56 -28.93
CA HIS A 264 -1.28 19.59 -30.29
C HIS A 264 -2.20 20.31 -31.31
N ALA A 265 -3.30 20.96 -30.90
CA ALA A 265 -4.27 21.58 -31.82
C ALA A 265 -4.76 22.95 -31.33
N ARG A 266 -4.91 23.92 -32.24
CA ARG A 266 -5.50 25.23 -31.90
C ARG A 266 -6.99 25.06 -31.65
N HIS A 267 -7.47 25.54 -30.51
CA HIS A 267 -8.89 25.68 -30.21
C HIS A 267 -9.27 27.16 -30.15
N ASP A 268 -10.11 27.59 -31.08
CA ASP A 268 -11.01 28.71 -30.89
C ASP A 268 -12.36 28.18 -30.36
N ALA A 269 -13.09 29.03 -29.65
CA ALA A 269 -14.33 28.70 -28.94
C ALA A 269 -15.46 28.14 -29.83
N GLU A 270 -15.29 28.13 -31.16
CA GLU A 270 -16.31 27.73 -32.13
C GLU A 270 -16.36 26.22 -32.40
N PHE A 271 -15.35 25.43 -31.96
CA PHE A 271 -15.28 23.99 -32.24
C PHE A 271 -14.97 23.12 -31.00
N VAL A 272 -15.91 22.24 -30.64
CA VAL A 272 -15.74 21.20 -29.60
C VAL A 272 -15.31 19.89 -30.27
N PRO A 273 -14.07 19.39 -30.06
CA PRO A 273 -13.63 18.09 -30.55
C PRO A 273 -14.55 16.95 -30.11
N ALA A 274 -14.67 15.94 -30.96
CA ALA A 274 -15.35 14.70 -30.61
C ALA A 274 -14.82 14.06 -29.31
N GLY A 275 -13.53 14.23 -28.98
CA GLY A 275 -12.92 13.74 -27.74
C GLY A 275 -12.99 14.69 -26.54
N SER A 276 -13.62 15.86 -26.64
CA SER A 276 -13.75 16.80 -25.52
C SER A 276 -14.79 16.35 -24.50
N LEU A 277 -14.47 16.47 -23.21
CA LEU A 277 -15.40 16.17 -22.13
C LEU A 277 -16.60 17.12 -22.08
N ALA A 278 -16.57 18.22 -22.84
CA ALA A 278 -17.68 19.15 -22.98
C ALA A 278 -18.72 18.74 -24.03
N ASN A 279 -18.48 17.66 -24.80
CA ASN A 279 -19.48 17.16 -25.74
C ASN A 279 -20.73 16.65 -24.99
N ASP A 280 -21.83 16.38 -25.69
CA ASP A 280 -23.08 15.85 -25.11
C ASP A 280 -23.24 14.31 -25.26
N ALA A 281 -22.14 13.58 -25.46
CA ALA A 281 -22.17 12.13 -25.67
C ALA A 281 -22.91 11.39 -24.54
N ARG A 282 -23.75 10.42 -24.92
CA ARG A 282 -24.49 9.55 -24.01
C ARG A 282 -24.14 8.08 -24.25
N ILE A 283 -24.30 7.25 -23.23
CA ILE A 283 -23.98 5.81 -23.35
C ILE A 283 -24.96 5.07 -24.27
N ASP A 284 -26.17 5.61 -24.49
CA ASP A 284 -27.26 5.05 -25.29
C ASP A 284 -27.29 5.53 -26.75
N ASP A 285 -26.26 6.26 -27.20
CA ASP A 285 -26.16 6.75 -28.59
C ASP A 285 -25.86 5.63 -29.63
N ASP A 286 -25.53 4.40 -29.20
CA ASP A 286 -25.32 3.23 -30.08
C ASP A 286 -26.51 2.26 -29.98
N GLU A 287 -27.20 1.98 -31.10
CA GLU A 287 -28.46 1.23 -31.15
C GLU A 287 -28.34 -0.25 -30.76
N VAL A 288 -27.14 -0.84 -30.80
CA VAL A 288 -26.95 -2.28 -30.55
C VAL A 288 -26.23 -2.55 -29.23
N GLN A 289 -25.03 -1.98 -29.05
CA GLN A 289 -24.28 -2.01 -27.79
C GLN A 289 -23.27 -0.87 -27.72
N PRO A 290 -23.12 -0.19 -26.56
CA PRO A 290 -22.19 0.94 -26.44
C PRO A 290 -20.74 0.49 -26.62
N GLN A 291 -20.02 1.11 -27.56
CA GLN A 291 -18.59 0.91 -27.71
C GLN A 291 -17.82 1.43 -26.47
N GLU A 292 -16.71 0.78 -26.09
CA GLU A 292 -15.90 1.19 -24.93
C GLU A 292 -15.51 2.67 -24.96
N ALA A 293 -15.23 3.23 -26.14
CA ALA A 293 -14.87 4.63 -26.32
C ALA A 293 -16.05 5.57 -26.00
N LEU A 294 -17.27 5.23 -26.42
CA LEU A 294 -18.48 5.99 -26.13
C LEU A 294 -18.81 5.97 -24.63
N VAL A 295 -18.71 4.78 -24.00
CA VAL A 295 -18.87 4.63 -22.55
C VAL A 295 -17.88 5.52 -21.81
N ALA A 296 -16.60 5.48 -22.23
CA ALA A 296 -15.56 6.26 -21.57
C ALA A 296 -15.82 7.78 -21.71
N GLN A 297 -16.24 8.21 -22.90
CA GLN A 297 -16.57 9.61 -23.18
C GLN A 297 -17.76 10.11 -22.36
N ALA A 298 -18.86 9.35 -22.34
CA ALA A 298 -20.07 9.71 -21.60
C ALA A 298 -19.81 9.79 -20.09
N VAL A 299 -19.04 8.84 -19.53
CA VAL A 299 -18.68 8.85 -18.10
C VAL A 299 -17.74 10.03 -17.78
N ALA A 300 -16.71 10.26 -18.58
CA ALA A 300 -15.79 11.37 -18.34
C ALA A 300 -16.48 12.74 -18.48
N GLY A 301 -17.38 12.88 -19.46
CA GLY A 301 -18.23 14.05 -19.63
C GLY A 301 -19.20 14.26 -18.45
N ALA A 302 -19.79 13.18 -17.91
CA ALA A 302 -20.62 13.26 -16.71
C ALA A 302 -19.83 13.80 -15.50
N ILE A 303 -18.61 13.28 -15.28
CA ILE A 303 -17.76 13.73 -14.17
C ILE A 303 -17.31 15.19 -14.41
N TRP A 304 -17.04 15.58 -15.65
CA TRP A 304 -16.71 16.97 -15.99
C TRP A 304 -17.88 17.93 -15.78
N ASP A 305 -19.10 17.53 -16.16
CA ASP A 305 -20.31 18.30 -15.87
C ASP A 305 -20.53 18.47 -14.37
N LEU A 306 -20.26 17.42 -13.59
CA LEU A 306 -20.28 17.49 -12.14
C LEU A 306 -19.21 18.47 -11.64
N HIS A 307 -17.97 18.39 -12.14
CA HIS A 307 -16.89 19.31 -11.78
C HIS A 307 -17.24 20.77 -12.01
N LYS A 308 -17.91 21.10 -13.13
CA LYS A 308 -18.39 22.48 -13.40
C LYS A 308 -19.35 22.99 -12.32
N ALA A 309 -20.17 22.11 -11.74
CA ALA A 309 -21.05 22.49 -10.64
C ALA A 309 -20.31 22.77 -9.32
N PHE A 310 -19.03 22.37 -9.22
CA PHE A 310 -18.14 22.66 -8.09
C PHE A 310 -17.15 23.80 -8.38
N LEU A 311 -17.36 24.61 -9.44
CA LEU A 311 -16.48 25.76 -9.72
C LEU A 311 -16.41 26.69 -8.49
N GLY A 312 -15.18 26.99 -8.03
CA GLY A 312 -14.89 27.68 -6.77
C GLY A 312 -14.54 26.75 -5.58
N HIS A 313 -14.79 25.46 -5.72
CA HIS A 313 -14.44 24.39 -4.76
C HIS A 313 -13.82 23.18 -5.48
N GLU A 314 -12.82 23.41 -6.31
CA GLU A 314 -12.26 22.41 -7.24
C GLU A 314 -11.78 21.11 -6.56
N PHE A 315 -11.38 21.19 -5.30
CA PHE A 315 -11.00 20.02 -4.51
C PHE A 315 -12.19 19.08 -4.19
N ALA A 316 -13.40 19.62 -4.05
CA ALA A 316 -14.57 18.84 -3.62
C ALA A 316 -15.00 17.79 -4.65
N CYS A 317 -14.94 18.11 -5.95
CA CYS A 317 -15.29 17.15 -6.99
C CYS A 317 -14.25 16.01 -7.09
N ILE A 318 -12.95 16.34 -7.01
CA ILE A 318 -11.89 15.32 -7.00
C ILE A 318 -12.03 14.44 -5.76
N GLU A 319 -12.28 15.02 -4.59
CA GLU A 319 -12.50 14.28 -3.34
C GLU A 319 -13.68 13.32 -3.46
N LEU A 320 -14.80 13.77 -4.02
CA LEU A 320 -15.98 12.93 -4.26
C LEU A 320 -15.68 11.78 -5.24
N VAL A 321 -14.98 12.05 -6.34
CA VAL A 321 -14.59 11.05 -7.34
C VAL A 321 -13.62 10.02 -6.76
N VAL A 322 -12.60 10.46 -6.02
CA VAL A 322 -11.64 9.56 -5.36
C VAL A 322 -12.33 8.75 -4.27
N GLY A 323 -13.24 9.36 -3.50
CA GLY A 323 -14.10 8.66 -2.54
C GLY A 323 -14.92 7.55 -3.20
N ALA A 324 -15.54 7.83 -4.34
CA ALA A 324 -16.28 6.83 -5.10
C ALA A 324 -15.38 5.69 -5.64
N LEU A 325 -14.14 5.99 -6.05
CA LEU A 325 -13.18 4.95 -6.44
C LEU A 325 -12.80 4.04 -5.27
N LEU A 326 -12.64 4.59 -4.06
CA LEU A 326 -12.36 3.81 -2.85
C LEU A 326 -13.53 2.88 -2.52
N GLU A 327 -14.77 3.38 -2.57
CA GLU A 327 -15.97 2.55 -2.38
C GLU A 327 -16.09 1.44 -3.44
N LEU A 328 -15.87 1.80 -4.71
CA LEU A 328 -15.86 0.84 -5.81
C LEU A 328 -14.79 -0.26 -5.61
N GLY A 329 -13.63 0.11 -5.06
CA GLY A 329 -12.54 -0.81 -4.71
C GLY A 329 -12.85 -1.77 -3.58
N ARG A 330 -13.86 -1.49 -2.75
CA ARG A 330 -14.37 -2.42 -1.72
C ARG A 330 -15.33 -3.46 -2.30
N LEU A 331 -15.98 -3.16 -3.41
CA LEU A 331 -16.98 -4.06 -3.99
C LEU A 331 -16.33 -5.31 -4.59
N SER A 332 -16.83 -6.48 -4.23
CA SER A 332 -16.51 -7.76 -4.88
C SER A 332 -17.71 -8.68 -4.78
N ASP A 333 -17.77 -9.71 -5.63
CA ASP A 333 -18.84 -10.71 -5.58
C ASP A 333 -18.80 -11.59 -4.32
N SER A 334 -17.66 -11.61 -3.63
CA SER A 334 -17.48 -12.29 -2.36
C SER A 334 -16.36 -11.63 -1.57
N LEU A 335 -16.61 -11.40 -0.28
CA LEU A 335 -15.61 -10.83 0.64
C LEU A 335 -14.46 -11.79 0.94
N PHE A 336 -14.70 -13.09 0.72
CA PHE A 336 -13.76 -14.16 1.05
C PHE A 336 -13.23 -14.85 -0.20
N ASP A 337 -14.06 -15.11 -1.20
CA ASP A 337 -13.59 -15.81 -2.42
C ASP A 337 -14.03 -15.04 -3.66
N PRO A 338 -13.49 -13.83 -3.88
CA PRO A 338 -13.92 -12.99 -4.99
C PRO A 338 -13.52 -13.65 -6.31
N SER A 339 -14.50 -13.85 -7.19
CA SER A 339 -14.24 -14.19 -8.58
C SER A 339 -13.72 -12.97 -9.30
N ARG A 340 -12.54 -13.10 -9.91
CA ARG A 340 -11.97 -12.06 -10.78
C ARG A 340 -12.98 -11.57 -11.82
N VAL A 341 -13.67 -12.48 -12.50
CA VAL A 341 -14.60 -12.13 -13.59
C VAL A 341 -15.77 -11.31 -13.05
N ARG A 342 -16.36 -11.73 -11.93
CA ARG A 342 -17.51 -11.01 -11.34
C ARG A 342 -17.08 -9.70 -10.68
N THR A 343 -15.93 -9.68 -10.01
CA THR A 343 -15.35 -8.45 -9.44
C THR A 343 -15.08 -7.42 -10.54
N ILE A 344 -14.49 -7.81 -11.67
CA ILE A 344 -14.31 -6.92 -12.83
C ILE A 344 -15.66 -6.42 -13.32
N ALA A 345 -16.64 -7.31 -13.51
CA ALA A 345 -17.97 -6.92 -14.00
C ALA A 345 -18.68 -5.91 -13.09
N ILE A 346 -18.54 -6.05 -11.76
CA ILE A 346 -19.08 -5.10 -10.79
C ILE A 346 -18.33 -3.77 -10.88
N ARG A 347 -16.99 -3.79 -10.90
CA ARG A 347 -16.17 -2.58 -10.80
C ARG A 347 -16.02 -1.82 -12.11
N SER A 348 -16.14 -2.46 -13.27
CA SER A 348 -16.03 -1.78 -14.57
C SER A 348 -17.33 -1.11 -15.01
N SER A 349 -18.43 -1.36 -14.31
CA SER A 349 -19.76 -0.85 -14.64
C SER A 349 -19.89 0.65 -14.32
N PRO A 350 -20.25 1.50 -15.31
CA PRO A 350 -20.58 2.90 -15.08
C PRO A 350 -21.66 3.10 -14.03
N ARG A 351 -22.65 2.20 -13.98
CA ARG A 351 -23.75 2.26 -13.00
C ARG A 351 -23.27 1.98 -11.57
N SER A 352 -22.29 1.09 -11.41
CA SER A 352 -21.69 0.83 -10.11
C SER A 352 -20.90 2.03 -9.61
N PHE A 353 -20.11 2.66 -10.50
CA PHE A 353 -19.38 3.88 -10.17
C PHE A 353 -20.33 5.03 -9.81
N ALA A 354 -21.41 5.24 -10.58
CA ALA A 354 -22.43 6.24 -10.27
C ALA A 354 -23.09 5.99 -8.89
N SER A 355 -23.40 4.74 -8.55
CA SER A 355 -23.89 4.38 -7.21
C SER A 355 -22.87 4.65 -6.10
N CYS A 356 -21.57 4.47 -6.37
CA CYS A 356 -20.50 4.79 -5.42
C CYS A 356 -20.37 6.30 -5.19
N LEU A 357 -20.61 7.14 -6.21
CA LEU A 357 -20.67 8.60 -6.04
C LEU A 357 -21.78 9.03 -5.07
N LEU A 358 -22.99 8.46 -5.20
CA LEU A 358 -24.09 8.75 -4.27
C LEU A 358 -23.76 8.30 -2.85
N HIS A 359 -23.08 7.16 -2.69
CA HIS A 359 -22.67 6.72 -1.37
C HIS A 359 -21.61 7.64 -0.76
N ALA A 360 -20.58 7.98 -1.53
CA ALA A 360 -19.52 8.88 -1.09
C ALA A 360 -20.10 10.24 -0.64
N ASP A 361 -21.05 10.80 -1.41
CA ASP A 361 -21.78 12.03 -1.05
C ASP A 361 -22.58 11.88 0.26
N ARG A 362 -23.30 10.76 0.46
CA ARG A 362 -24.02 10.50 1.71
C ARG A 362 -23.12 10.45 2.92
N VAL A 363 -21.97 9.77 2.81
CA VAL A 363 -21.02 9.62 3.92
C VAL A 363 -20.33 10.94 4.25
N ARG A 364 -20.02 11.76 3.24
CA ARG A 364 -19.15 12.93 3.38
C ARG A 364 -19.90 14.24 3.54
N SER A 365 -20.95 14.41 2.76
CA SER A 365 -21.69 15.66 2.63
C SER A 365 -23.14 15.51 3.10
N GLY A 366 -23.49 14.39 3.74
CA GLY A 366 -24.85 14.11 4.20
C GLY A 366 -25.88 13.98 3.06
N GLY A 367 -25.43 13.70 1.83
CA GLY A 367 -26.32 13.57 0.67
C GLY A 367 -26.64 14.89 -0.03
N LEU A 368 -25.87 15.95 0.24
CA LEU A 368 -26.10 17.31 -0.29
C LEU A 368 -26.14 17.34 -1.83
N TYR A 369 -25.34 16.51 -2.50
CA TYR A 369 -25.19 16.52 -3.95
C TYR A 369 -25.97 15.38 -4.64
N GLU A 370 -26.76 14.59 -3.91
CA GLU A 370 -27.40 13.38 -4.43
C GLU A 370 -28.26 13.68 -5.67
N ARG A 371 -29.07 14.74 -5.61
CA ARG A 371 -29.93 15.18 -6.71
C ARG A 371 -29.12 15.57 -7.95
N LEU A 372 -28.07 16.36 -7.76
CA LEU A 372 -27.21 16.85 -8.83
C LEU A 372 -26.48 15.69 -9.54
N ILE A 373 -25.95 14.74 -8.77
CA ILE A 373 -25.27 13.55 -9.31
C ILE A 373 -26.25 12.75 -10.17
N ARG A 374 -27.49 12.55 -9.70
CA ARG A 374 -28.54 11.85 -10.46
C ARG A 374 -28.86 12.54 -11.78
N GLU A 375 -29.18 13.83 -11.73
CA GLU A 375 -29.55 14.61 -12.91
C GLU A 375 -28.45 14.59 -13.98
N ILE A 376 -27.18 14.76 -13.59
CA ILE A 376 -26.04 14.78 -14.51
C ILE A 376 -25.79 13.41 -15.14
N PHE A 377 -25.74 12.34 -14.34
CA PHE A 377 -25.43 11.01 -14.85
C PHE A 377 -26.58 10.44 -15.70
N GLU A 378 -27.84 10.70 -15.34
CA GLU A 378 -29.01 10.32 -16.14
C GLU A 378 -29.07 11.09 -17.47
N LYS A 379 -28.66 12.37 -17.49
CA LYS A 379 -28.49 13.15 -18.74
C LYS A 379 -27.47 12.51 -19.69
N ARG A 380 -26.53 11.71 -19.19
CA ARG A 380 -25.53 10.96 -19.97
C ARG A 380 -25.93 9.51 -20.25
N GLY A 381 -27.15 9.12 -19.90
CA GLY A 381 -27.69 7.75 -20.04
C GLY A 381 -27.16 6.77 -18.99
N ILE A 382 -26.50 7.25 -17.93
CA ILE A 382 -25.88 6.40 -16.90
C ILE A 382 -26.82 6.27 -15.71
N GLY A 383 -27.44 5.10 -15.56
CA GLY A 383 -28.28 4.77 -14.40
C GLY A 383 -27.50 4.32 -13.16
N PHE A 384 -28.23 3.89 -12.13
CA PHE A 384 -27.69 3.45 -10.85
C PHE A 384 -28.00 1.96 -10.59
N SER A 385 -27.18 1.30 -9.76
CA SER A 385 -27.30 -0.12 -9.45
C SER A 385 -27.85 -0.36 -8.04
N SER A 386 -29.07 -0.88 -7.93
CA SER A 386 -29.67 -1.28 -6.64
C SER A 386 -28.86 -2.39 -5.94
N PRO A 387 -28.39 -3.45 -6.63
CA PRO A 387 -27.51 -4.45 -5.99
C PRO A 387 -26.26 -3.84 -5.37
N VAL A 388 -25.60 -2.90 -6.08
CA VAL A 388 -24.42 -2.21 -5.55
C VAL A 388 -24.78 -1.36 -4.35
N THR A 389 -25.89 -0.63 -4.40
CA THR A 389 -26.35 0.18 -3.26
C THR A 389 -26.58 -0.68 -2.01
N ASN A 390 -27.11 -1.89 -2.18
CA ASN A 390 -27.27 -2.85 -1.08
C ASN A 390 -25.92 -3.37 -0.57
N MET A 391 -24.97 -3.67 -1.47
CA MET A 391 -23.62 -4.12 -1.09
C MET A 391 -22.85 -3.05 -0.32
N LEU A 392 -22.99 -1.80 -0.73
CA LEU A 392 -22.40 -0.63 -0.07
C LEU A 392 -23.00 -0.38 1.32
N SER A 393 -24.28 -0.71 1.50
CA SER A 393 -24.96 -0.61 2.80
C SER A 393 -24.72 -1.85 3.68
N ALA A 394 -24.19 -2.93 3.12
CA ALA A 394 -23.92 -4.17 3.84
C ALA A 394 -22.54 -4.08 4.52
N PRO A 395 -22.40 -4.74 5.69
CA PRO A 395 -21.10 -4.78 6.35
C PRO A 395 -20.04 -5.43 5.45
N SER A 396 -18.85 -4.82 5.41
CA SER A 396 -17.69 -5.24 4.64
C SER A 396 -17.13 -6.60 5.05
N VAL A 397 -17.60 -7.14 6.18
CA VAL A 397 -17.37 -8.51 6.62
C VAL A 397 -18.67 -9.05 7.22
N LEU A 398 -19.22 -10.12 6.62
CA LEU A 398 -20.49 -10.72 7.06
C LEU A 398 -20.48 -11.04 8.57
N PRO A 399 -21.57 -10.75 9.31
CA PRO A 399 -21.68 -11.09 10.73
C PRO A 399 -21.43 -12.57 10.98
N LEU A 400 -20.80 -12.89 12.10
CA LEU A 400 -20.47 -14.27 12.53
C LEU A 400 -21.64 -15.24 12.39
N SER A 401 -22.84 -14.82 12.78
CA SER A 401 -24.08 -15.61 12.77
C SER A 401 -24.48 -16.11 11.38
N SER A 402 -24.18 -15.34 10.32
CA SER A 402 -24.54 -15.70 8.94
C SER A 402 -23.63 -16.77 8.33
N ARG A 403 -22.51 -17.12 8.98
CA ARG A 403 -21.52 -18.10 8.48
C ARG A 403 -21.56 -19.45 9.16
N LEU A 404 -22.23 -19.52 10.31
CA LEU A 404 -22.28 -20.71 11.13
C LEU A 404 -23.58 -21.46 10.85
N ASN A 405 -23.51 -22.47 9.98
CA ASN A 405 -24.60 -23.44 9.86
C ASN A 405 -24.74 -24.19 11.18
N GLY A 406 -25.96 -24.23 11.75
CA GLY A 406 -26.22 -24.92 13.02
C GLY A 406 -25.76 -24.15 14.26
N SER A 407 -26.33 -22.96 14.48
CA SER A 407 -26.04 -22.10 15.64
C SER A 407 -26.03 -22.86 16.97
N ASP A 408 -26.96 -23.80 17.18
CA ASP A 408 -27.08 -24.56 18.42
C ASP A 408 -25.92 -25.55 18.63
N GLU A 409 -25.32 -26.08 17.56
CA GLU A 409 -24.12 -26.90 17.66
C GLU A 409 -22.91 -26.05 18.04
N VAL A 410 -22.79 -24.87 17.42
CA VAL A 410 -21.71 -23.92 17.75
C VAL A 410 -21.82 -23.44 19.18
N GLN A 411 -23.00 -23.04 19.65
CA GLN A 411 -23.20 -22.59 21.03
C GLN A 411 -22.85 -23.70 22.04
N ARG A 412 -23.26 -24.95 21.78
CA ARG A 412 -22.86 -26.10 22.62
C ARG A 412 -21.36 -26.36 22.60
N HIS A 413 -20.70 -26.19 21.45
CA HIS A 413 -19.25 -26.35 21.35
C HIS A 413 -18.51 -25.23 22.09
N VAL A 414 -18.93 -23.98 21.94
CA VAL A 414 -18.39 -22.81 22.67
C VAL A 414 -18.54 -23.00 24.18
N ALA A 415 -19.70 -23.47 24.65
CA ALA A 415 -19.90 -23.78 26.06
C ALA A 415 -18.89 -24.81 26.59
N LYS A 416 -18.59 -25.86 25.82
CA LYS A 416 -17.54 -26.84 26.18
C LYS A 416 -16.14 -26.24 26.19
N ILE A 417 -15.83 -25.28 25.31
CA ILE A 417 -14.55 -24.59 25.33
C ILE A 417 -14.44 -23.72 26.59
N ARG A 418 -15.51 -22.99 26.96
CA ARG A 418 -15.56 -22.19 28.20
C ARG A 418 -15.32 -23.04 29.44
N GLU A 419 -15.92 -24.22 29.50
CA GLU A 419 -15.70 -25.19 30.59
C GLU A 419 -14.25 -25.69 30.62
N ARG A 420 -13.69 -26.02 29.44
CA ARG A 420 -12.35 -26.63 29.33
C ARG A 420 -11.20 -25.64 29.54
N PHE A 421 -11.41 -24.37 29.22
CA PHE A 421 -10.38 -23.32 29.26
C PHE A 421 -10.89 -22.10 30.04
N ALA A 422 -11.33 -22.33 31.28
CA ALA A 422 -11.93 -21.31 32.14
C ALA A 422 -11.00 -20.12 32.43
N GLU A 423 -9.68 -20.28 32.27
CA GLU A 423 -8.70 -19.21 32.43
C GLU A 423 -8.68 -18.21 31.27
N VAL A 424 -9.15 -18.62 30.08
CA VAL A 424 -9.18 -17.81 28.86
C VAL A 424 -10.50 -17.06 28.78
N ILE A 425 -10.44 -15.77 28.47
CA ILE A 425 -11.65 -14.98 28.21
C ILE A 425 -12.19 -15.38 26.84
N ILE A 426 -13.37 -15.98 26.82
CA ILE A 426 -14.09 -16.32 25.59
C ILE A 426 -15.19 -15.27 25.42
N PRO A 427 -15.21 -14.52 24.30
CA PRO A 427 -16.20 -13.48 24.06
C PRO A 427 -17.55 -14.07 23.68
N ASP A 428 -18.62 -13.37 24.02
CA ASP A 428 -19.92 -13.60 23.37
C ASP A 428 -19.92 -13.01 21.95
N ASP A 429 -20.90 -13.37 21.13
CA ASP A 429 -20.92 -12.95 19.71
C ASP A 429 -20.92 -11.42 19.56
N GLY A 430 -21.61 -10.71 20.46
CA GLY A 430 -21.67 -9.25 20.47
C GLY A 430 -20.39 -8.56 20.95
N ASP A 431 -19.49 -9.29 21.61
CA ASP A 431 -18.20 -8.76 22.06
C ASP A 431 -17.12 -8.86 20.95
N LEU A 432 -17.39 -9.54 19.84
CA LEU A 432 -16.49 -9.63 18.69
C LEU A 432 -16.82 -8.54 17.68
N LEU A 433 -16.00 -7.48 17.63
CA LEU A 433 -16.25 -6.35 16.73
C LEU A 433 -16.00 -6.76 15.28
N ASP A 434 -17.03 -6.62 14.44
CA ASP A 434 -16.84 -6.71 13.01
C ASP A 434 -16.06 -5.49 12.47
N PRO A 435 -15.42 -5.61 11.29
CA PRO A 435 -14.68 -4.53 10.67
C PRO A 435 -15.37 -3.18 10.53
N ASP A 436 -16.69 -3.13 10.32
CA ASP A 436 -17.36 -1.84 10.18
C ASP A 436 -17.66 -1.22 11.54
N GLN A 437 -18.00 -2.03 12.53
CA GLN A 437 -18.05 -1.59 13.93
C GLN A 437 -16.69 -1.07 14.40
N LEU A 438 -15.62 -1.76 14.02
CA LEU A 438 -14.26 -1.34 14.32
C LEU A 438 -13.89 -0.06 13.58
N GLU A 439 -14.22 0.07 12.29
CA GLU A 439 -13.98 1.30 11.51
C GLU A 439 -14.76 2.49 12.09
N LEU A 440 -16.03 2.30 12.47
CA LEU A 440 -16.86 3.31 13.13
C LEU A 440 -16.28 3.74 14.48
N PHE A 441 -15.79 2.78 15.26
CA PHE A 441 -15.11 3.10 16.51
C PHE A 441 -13.87 3.96 16.25
N LEU A 442 -13.03 3.52 15.32
CA LEU A 442 -11.76 4.18 15.04
C LEU A 442 -11.96 5.54 14.34
N SER A 443 -13.03 5.74 13.56
CA SER A 443 -13.31 7.02 12.88
C SER A 443 -13.76 8.13 13.83
N SER A 444 -14.25 7.77 15.02
CA SER A 444 -14.55 8.73 16.08
C SER A 444 -13.29 9.29 16.77
N SER A 445 -12.11 8.70 16.52
CA SER A 445 -10.82 9.16 17.03
C SER A 445 -10.11 10.05 16.00
N THR A 446 -9.70 11.25 16.41
CA THR A 446 -9.00 12.25 15.57
C THR A 446 -7.48 12.02 15.47
N THR A 447 -6.97 10.91 15.98
CA THR A 447 -5.54 10.63 16.03
C THR A 447 -4.96 10.34 14.64
N ALA A 448 -3.82 10.99 14.33
CA ALA A 448 -2.97 10.72 13.18
C ALA A 448 -2.65 9.21 13.05
N PRO A 449 -2.25 8.71 11.85
CA PRO A 449 -1.91 7.29 11.70
C PRO A 449 -0.84 6.86 12.73
N TYR A 450 -0.95 5.64 13.23
CA TYR A 450 0.02 5.06 14.15
C TYR A 450 1.37 4.92 13.46
N HIS A 451 2.46 5.19 14.17
CA HIS A 451 3.80 5.02 13.64
C HIS A 451 4.18 3.53 13.57
N LEU A 452 3.75 2.72 14.54
CA LEU A 452 4.08 1.30 14.64
C LEU A 452 2.91 0.51 15.22
N ALA A 453 2.56 -0.62 14.59
CA ALA A 453 1.82 -1.71 15.24
C ALA A 453 2.75 -2.92 15.41
N ALA A 454 2.88 -3.40 16.65
CA ALA A 454 3.67 -4.58 16.98
C ALA A 454 2.74 -5.75 17.33
N VAL A 455 2.38 -6.55 16.32
CA VAL A 455 1.48 -7.69 16.51
C VAL A 455 2.22 -8.86 17.18
N GLY A 456 1.47 -9.75 17.82
CA GLY A 456 2.01 -10.96 18.43
C GLY A 456 2.55 -12.02 17.46
N ASP A 457 2.67 -13.27 17.94
CA ASP A 457 3.26 -14.36 17.14
C ASP A 457 2.40 -14.70 15.91
N VAL A 458 3.04 -14.75 14.73
CA VAL A 458 2.40 -14.99 13.44
C VAL A 458 2.94 -16.27 12.80
N MET A 459 2.03 -17.12 12.33
CA MET A 459 2.34 -18.30 11.53
C MET A 459 1.20 -18.57 10.54
N THR A 460 1.42 -18.28 9.26
CA THR A 460 0.45 -18.41 8.15
C THR A 460 0.40 -19.82 7.52
N GLY A 461 0.79 -20.83 8.28
CA GLY A 461 0.90 -22.23 7.86
C GLY A 461 -0.19 -23.15 8.44
N MET A 462 0.08 -24.47 8.42
CA MET A 462 -0.73 -25.49 9.10
C MET A 462 -2.22 -25.44 8.75
N ARG A 463 -3.13 -25.32 9.72
CA ARG A 463 -4.59 -25.38 9.46
C ARG A 463 -5.10 -24.13 8.76
N MET A 464 -4.47 -22.99 8.99
CA MET A 464 -4.80 -21.72 8.34
C MET A 464 -4.64 -21.80 6.81
N ARG A 465 -3.71 -22.63 6.30
CA ARG A 465 -3.52 -22.84 4.85
C ARG A 465 -4.80 -23.24 4.12
N HIS A 466 -5.68 -24.01 4.77
CA HIS A 466 -6.93 -24.47 4.17
C HIS A 466 -7.94 -23.32 4.04
N ARG A 467 -7.91 -22.37 4.97
CA ARG A 467 -8.72 -21.14 4.90
C ARG A 467 -8.18 -20.19 3.85
N ILE A 468 -6.86 -19.96 3.82
CA ILE A 468 -6.21 -19.14 2.77
C ILE A 468 -6.51 -19.69 1.36
N ARG A 469 -6.44 -21.02 1.17
CA ARG A 469 -6.76 -21.63 -0.13
C ARG A 469 -8.22 -21.50 -0.53
N ARG A 470 -9.14 -21.52 0.44
CA ARG A 470 -10.59 -21.45 0.20
C ARG A 470 -11.11 -20.03 0.07
N PHE A 471 -10.54 -19.11 0.84
CA PHE A 471 -11.03 -17.75 1.05
C PHE A 471 -9.97 -16.70 0.67
N GLY A 472 -9.00 -17.06 -0.15
CA GLY A 472 -7.99 -16.14 -0.62
C GLY A 472 -7.01 -15.62 0.45
N PRO A 473 -6.01 -14.83 0.01
CA PRO A 473 -4.89 -14.40 0.84
C PRO A 473 -5.24 -13.28 1.83
N ASP A 474 -6.31 -12.52 1.61
CA ASP A 474 -6.69 -11.41 2.52
C ASP A 474 -7.48 -11.89 3.75
N TYR A 475 -7.93 -13.15 3.73
CA TYR A 475 -8.80 -13.71 4.75
C TYR A 475 -8.25 -13.56 6.16
N CYS A 476 -6.99 -13.95 6.39
CA CYS A 476 -6.47 -14.11 7.75
C CYS A 476 -6.49 -12.81 8.57
N PHE A 477 -6.40 -11.65 7.92
CA PHE A 477 -6.28 -10.35 8.60
C PHE A 477 -7.49 -9.44 8.38
N ALA A 478 -8.55 -9.94 7.72
CA ALA A 478 -9.70 -9.12 7.33
C ALA A 478 -10.38 -8.42 8.52
N TRP A 479 -10.46 -9.07 9.69
CA TRP A 479 -11.15 -8.53 10.87
C TRP A 479 -10.40 -7.41 11.60
N VAL A 480 -9.08 -7.41 11.48
CA VAL A 480 -8.17 -6.42 12.10
C VAL A 480 -7.68 -5.37 11.12
N ARG A 481 -8.03 -5.51 9.84
CA ARG A 481 -7.62 -4.62 8.76
C ARG A 481 -7.86 -3.14 9.06
N PRO A 482 -9.01 -2.70 9.64
CA PRO A 482 -9.24 -1.30 9.99
C PRO A 482 -8.12 -0.66 10.83
N ILE A 483 -7.58 -1.40 11.82
CA ILE A 483 -6.45 -0.92 12.64
C ILE A 483 -5.16 -0.97 11.82
N LEU A 484 -4.88 -2.10 11.18
CA LEU A 484 -3.63 -2.30 10.43
C LEU A 484 -3.45 -1.25 9.32
N SER A 485 -4.52 -0.87 8.60
CA SER A 485 -4.46 0.15 7.55
C SER A 485 -4.13 1.56 8.03
N ARG A 486 -4.24 1.81 9.34
CA ARG A 486 -3.90 3.09 9.98
C ARG A 486 -2.48 3.13 10.53
N CYS A 487 -1.69 2.08 10.30
CA CYS A 487 -0.33 1.96 10.80
C CYS A 487 0.68 2.20 9.66
N ALA A 488 1.65 3.09 9.88
CA ALA A 488 2.75 3.33 8.94
C ALA A 488 3.69 2.11 8.83
N LEU A 489 3.92 1.43 9.96
CA LEU A 489 4.73 0.22 10.06
C LEU A 489 3.97 -0.85 10.83
N ILE A 490 3.88 -2.05 10.25
CA ILE A 490 3.37 -3.25 10.93
C ILE A 490 4.51 -4.25 11.02
N THR A 491 4.77 -4.72 12.23
CA THR A 491 5.75 -5.79 12.51
C THR A 491 5.20 -6.79 13.51
N GLY A 492 5.91 -7.91 13.67
CA GLY A 492 5.64 -8.95 14.63
C GLY A 492 6.69 -10.06 14.51
N ASN A 493 6.47 -11.15 15.24
CA ASN A 493 7.35 -12.32 15.23
C ASN A 493 6.84 -13.38 14.24
N LEU A 494 7.69 -13.76 13.29
CA LEU A 494 7.42 -14.85 12.34
C LEU A 494 7.87 -16.17 12.96
N GLU A 495 6.95 -16.85 13.65
CA GLU A 495 7.27 -18.02 14.47
C GLU A 495 7.59 -19.28 13.65
N GLY A 496 7.28 -19.35 12.36
CA GLY A 496 7.57 -20.55 11.57
C GLY A 496 8.37 -20.24 10.32
N PRO A 497 9.41 -21.03 9.99
CA PRO A 497 10.23 -20.80 8.82
C PRO A 497 9.47 -21.12 7.53
N PHE A 498 9.80 -20.38 6.47
CA PHE A 498 9.38 -20.70 5.12
C PHE A 498 10.34 -21.70 4.51
N SER A 499 9.80 -22.81 3.99
CA SER A 499 10.59 -23.72 3.17
C SER A 499 9.76 -24.54 2.18
N SER A 500 10.23 -24.64 0.93
CA SER A 500 9.71 -25.56 -0.10
C SER A 500 10.28 -26.96 0.07
N ASP A 501 11.61 -27.09 0.10
CA ASP A 501 12.30 -28.34 -0.20
C ASP A 501 13.10 -28.91 0.98
N SER A 502 13.54 -28.09 1.94
CA SER A 502 14.30 -28.57 3.10
C SER A 502 13.46 -29.53 3.94
N GLU A 503 14.06 -30.67 4.32
CA GLU A 503 13.40 -31.61 5.22
C GLU A 503 13.19 -30.95 6.58
N LYS A 504 12.01 -31.20 7.14
CA LYS A 504 11.71 -30.77 8.50
C LYS A 504 12.63 -31.54 9.44
N GLU A 505 13.29 -30.87 10.38
CA GLU A 505 14.09 -31.59 11.37
C GLU A 505 13.20 -32.60 12.11
N GLU A 506 13.53 -33.91 11.99
CA GLU A 506 12.88 -34.97 12.74
C GLU A 506 13.27 -34.88 14.22
N THR A 507 12.61 -33.97 14.93
CA THR A 507 12.70 -33.94 16.38
C THR A 507 11.62 -34.85 16.96
N THR A 508 11.94 -35.52 18.08
CA THR A 508 10.96 -36.29 18.87
C THR A 508 9.86 -35.42 19.49
N ARG A 509 9.82 -34.11 19.16
CA ARG A 509 8.90 -33.11 19.69
C ARG A 509 7.89 -32.73 18.62
N ASN A 510 6.61 -32.90 18.91
CA ASN A 510 5.45 -32.65 18.04
C ASN A 510 5.25 -31.19 17.55
N HIS A 511 6.26 -30.31 17.58
CA HIS A 511 6.10 -28.85 17.41
C HIS A 511 7.03 -28.19 16.38
N SER A 512 7.76 -28.93 15.53
CA SER A 512 8.53 -28.28 14.45
C SER A 512 7.61 -27.77 13.32
N TYR A 513 7.98 -26.66 12.66
CA TYR A 513 7.20 -25.98 11.62
C TYR A 513 7.89 -25.96 10.25
N LYS A 514 7.06 -26.06 9.20
CA LYS A 514 7.43 -25.84 7.79
C LYS A 514 6.27 -25.15 7.10
N ILE A 515 6.49 -23.92 6.63
CA ILE A 515 5.46 -23.11 5.97
C ILE A 515 5.81 -22.96 4.49
N ASP A 516 4.83 -23.09 3.60
CA ASP A 516 5.01 -22.81 2.18
C ASP A 516 5.44 -21.34 1.98
N PRO A 517 6.57 -21.06 1.31
CA PRO A 517 7.03 -19.69 1.03
C PRO A 517 5.98 -18.77 0.42
N LYS A 518 5.02 -19.31 -0.36
CA LYS A 518 3.93 -18.54 -0.95
C LYS A 518 3.05 -17.85 0.09
N SER A 519 3.01 -18.35 1.33
CA SER A 519 2.25 -17.73 2.42
C SER A 519 2.82 -16.37 2.85
N ALA A 520 4.08 -16.03 2.54
CA ALA A 520 4.63 -14.69 2.80
C ALA A 520 3.84 -13.57 2.08
N SER A 521 3.20 -13.89 0.95
CA SER A 521 2.32 -12.95 0.25
C SER A 521 1.11 -12.51 1.09
N VAL A 522 0.61 -13.35 1.99
CA VAL A 522 -0.51 -13.04 2.91
C VAL A 522 -0.09 -11.92 3.86
N LEU A 523 1.13 -12.00 4.42
CA LEU A 523 1.70 -10.97 5.29
C LEU A 523 1.85 -9.64 4.54
N ARG A 524 2.48 -9.66 3.36
CA ARG A 524 2.71 -8.42 2.60
C ARG A 524 1.40 -7.72 2.24
N ARG A 525 0.37 -8.48 1.86
CA ARG A 525 -0.96 -7.94 1.52
C ARG A 525 -1.68 -7.33 2.72
N ALA A 526 -1.43 -7.83 3.92
CA ALA A 526 -1.95 -7.26 5.16
C ALA A 526 -1.16 -6.03 5.65
N GLY A 527 -0.11 -5.62 4.93
CA GLY A 527 0.66 -4.40 5.22
C GLY A 527 1.92 -4.62 6.05
N PHE A 528 2.28 -5.88 6.38
CA PHE A 528 3.53 -6.17 7.07
C PHE A 528 4.72 -5.70 6.23
N ALA A 529 5.56 -4.86 6.83
CA ALA A 529 6.74 -4.30 6.20
C ALA A 529 8.03 -4.88 6.78
N ALA A 530 7.99 -5.38 8.02
CA ALA A 530 9.10 -6.07 8.67
C ALA A 530 8.61 -7.21 9.56
N MET A 531 9.40 -8.26 9.70
CA MET A 531 9.13 -9.36 10.62
C MET A 531 10.42 -9.74 11.33
N THR A 532 10.37 -9.92 12.66
CA THR A 532 11.48 -10.57 13.34
C THR A 532 11.44 -12.06 13.06
N VAL A 533 12.61 -12.64 12.86
CA VAL A 533 12.81 -14.10 12.74
C VAL A 533 13.63 -14.64 13.93
N ALA A 534 13.89 -13.79 14.93
CA ALA A 534 14.65 -14.14 16.12
C ALA A 534 13.80 -15.00 17.05
N ASN A 535 13.74 -16.30 16.82
CA ASN A 535 12.96 -17.21 17.65
C ASN A 535 13.53 -18.63 17.68
N ASN A 536 12.89 -19.47 18.49
CA ASN A 536 13.25 -20.86 18.73
C ASN A 536 12.93 -21.82 17.55
N HIS A 537 12.19 -21.35 16.54
CA HIS A 537 11.66 -22.15 15.45
C HIS A 537 12.31 -21.85 14.09
N ILE A 538 13.11 -20.78 13.96
CA ILE A 538 13.70 -20.36 12.68
C ILE A 538 14.58 -21.45 12.03
N GLN A 539 15.14 -22.37 12.82
CA GLN A 539 15.93 -23.52 12.35
C GLN A 539 15.14 -24.84 12.28
N ASP A 540 13.80 -24.82 12.36
CA ASP A 540 13.00 -26.06 12.28
C ASP A 540 13.12 -26.79 10.92
N CYS A 541 13.56 -26.06 9.88
CA CYS A 541 13.92 -26.58 8.55
C CYS A 541 15.44 -26.51 8.30
N GLY A 542 16.23 -26.55 9.37
CA GLY A 542 17.68 -26.40 9.35
C GLY A 542 18.14 -24.99 8.94
N ARG A 543 19.45 -24.86 8.76
CA ARG A 543 20.12 -23.61 8.38
C ARG A 543 19.78 -23.15 6.96
N ASP A 544 19.55 -24.08 6.03
CA ASP A 544 19.06 -23.77 4.69
C ASP A 544 17.66 -23.15 4.74
N GLY A 545 16.78 -23.66 5.62
CA GLY A 545 15.48 -23.07 5.88
C GLY A 545 15.54 -21.65 6.45
N VAL A 546 16.59 -21.30 7.21
CA VAL A 546 16.83 -19.90 7.63
C VAL A 546 17.09 -19.03 6.42
N ILE A 547 18.02 -19.44 5.54
CA ILE A 547 18.36 -18.69 4.32
C ILE A 547 17.12 -18.53 3.44
N GLU A 548 16.38 -19.61 3.19
CA GLU A 548 15.16 -19.59 2.39
C GLU A 548 14.09 -18.68 3.00
N THR A 549 13.97 -18.65 4.33
CA THR A 549 13.05 -17.73 5.02
C THR A 549 13.44 -16.27 4.81
N LEU A 550 14.72 -15.95 4.95
CA LEU A 550 15.25 -14.59 4.70
C LEU A 550 15.01 -14.17 3.24
N ASP A 551 15.37 -15.03 2.29
CA ASP A 551 15.17 -14.80 0.85
C ASP A 551 13.68 -14.62 0.53
N THR A 552 12.81 -15.45 1.10
CA THR A 552 11.36 -15.37 0.89
C THR A 552 10.80 -14.03 1.38
N LEU A 553 11.18 -13.59 2.58
CA LEU A 553 10.74 -12.31 3.12
C LEU A 553 11.21 -11.14 2.25
N GLU A 554 12.50 -11.12 1.88
CA GLU A 554 13.10 -10.11 1.02
C GLU A 554 12.42 -10.07 -0.35
N GLN A 555 12.17 -11.23 -0.97
CA GLN A 555 11.43 -11.35 -2.24
C GLN A 555 9.99 -10.84 -2.14
N HIS A 556 9.39 -10.83 -0.95
CA HIS A 556 8.04 -10.31 -0.71
C HIS A 556 8.03 -8.86 -0.19
N HIS A 557 9.18 -8.18 -0.22
CA HIS A 557 9.35 -6.81 0.29
C HIS A 557 8.96 -6.68 1.78
N ILE A 558 9.27 -7.70 2.56
CA ILE A 558 9.19 -7.70 4.02
C ILE A 558 10.62 -7.77 4.51
N ARG A 559 11.05 -6.79 5.30
CA ARG A 559 12.42 -6.75 5.84
C ARG A 559 12.54 -7.76 7.00
N PRO A 560 13.32 -8.84 6.86
CA PRO A 560 13.67 -9.65 8.02
C PRO A 560 14.63 -8.88 8.93
N TYR A 561 14.55 -9.11 10.23
CA TYR A 561 15.52 -8.62 11.21
C TYR A 561 15.59 -9.56 12.42
N GLY A 562 16.65 -9.42 13.22
CA GLY A 562 16.94 -10.32 14.35
C GLY A 562 17.35 -11.73 13.92
N GLY A 563 17.67 -11.92 12.65
CA GLY A 563 18.27 -13.14 12.14
C GLY A 563 18.93 -12.87 10.79
N GLY A 564 19.92 -13.66 10.45
CA GLY A 564 20.80 -13.36 9.34
C GLY A 564 21.54 -14.57 8.82
N ARG A 565 22.23 -14.35 7.69
CA ARG A 565 23.05 -15.37 7.03
C ARG A 565 24.33 -15.69 7.81
N ASN A 566 24.67 -14.83 8.77
CA ASN A 566 25.83 -14.88 9.65
C ASN A 566 25.55 -13.99 10.87
N GLN A 567 26.46 -14.01 11.87
CA GLN A 567 26.25 -13.25 13.11
C GLN A 567 26.16 -11.73 12.87
N SER A 568 27.01 -11.17 12.00
CA SER A 568 26.99 -9.72 11.74
C SER A 568 25.65 -9.27 11.15
N VAL A 569 25.13 -10.00 10.16
CA VAL A 569 23.88 -9.67 9.47
C VAL A 569 22.67 -9.90 10.39
N ALA A 570 22.73 -10.89 11.29
CA ALA A 570 21.63 -11.14 12.23
C ALA A 570 21.36 -9.93 13.14
N HIS A 571 22.43 -9.21 13.48
CA HIS A 571 22.41 -8.00 14.31
C HIS A 571 22.24 -6.69 13.51
N ASP A 572 21.95 -6.77 12.20
CA ASP A 572 21.62 -5.57 11.44
C ASP A 572 20.17 -5.14 11.70
N PRO A 573 19.93 -3.83 11.91
CA PRO A 573 18.60 -3.32 12.17
C PRO A 573 17.76 -3.27 10.89
N ALA A 574 16.44 -3.30 11.08
CA ALA A 574 15.51 -2.84 10.05
C ALA A 574 15.10 -1.39 10.35
N ILE A 575 15.34 -0.49 9.38
CA ILE A 575 15.04 0.93 9.50
C ILE A 575 13.90 1.28 8.54
N PHE A 576 12.89 1.98 9.06
CA PHE A 576 11.73 2.41 8.30
C PHE A 576 11.53 3.91 8.42
N ASP A 577 11.45 4.56 7.26
CA ASP A 577 10.99 5.95 7.15
C ASP A 577 9.46 5.96 7.30
N GLY A 578 8.97 6.42 8.46
CA GLY A 578 7.55 6.70 8.69
C GLY A 578 7.10 7.99 8.01
N THR A 579 5.90 8.45 8.36
CA THR A 579 5.31 9.68 7.79
C THR A 579 6.13 10.93 8.10
N ASP A 580 6.64 10.99 9.33
CA ASP A 580 7.26 12.15 9.97
C ASP A 580 8.42 11.76 10.90
N ILE A 581 8.56 10.48 11.25
CA ILE A 581 9.68 9.95 12.03
C ILE A 581 10.26 8.69 11.39
N ARG A 582 11.50 8.37 11.73
CA ARG A 582 12.17 7.12 11.36
C ARG A 582 12.24 6.18 12.56
N VAL A 583 11.79 4.94 12.36
CA VAL A 583 11.80 3.89 13.39
C VAL A 583 12.82 2.82 13.03
N GLY A 584 13.70 2.49 13.99
CA GLY A 584 14.62 1.37 13.93
C GLY A 584 14.09 0.17 14.72
N LEU A 585 14.25 -1.02 14.16
CA LEU A 585 13.84 -2.29 14.75
C LEU A 585 15.05 -3.20 14.96
N LEU A 586 15.15 -3.78 16.15
CA LEU A 586 16.10 -4.83 16.50
C LEU A 586 15.35 -6.04 17.06
N GLY A 587 15.84 -7.25 16.79
CA GLY A 587 15.18 -8.49 17.20
C GLY A 587 16.18 -9.44 17.84
N TYR A 588 15.80 -10.08 18.95
CA TYR A 588 16.69 -11.02 19.66
C TYR A 588 15.96 -12.27 20.15
N TYR A 589 16.70 -13.39 20.18
CA TYR A 589 16.30 -14.61 20.85
C TYR A 589 17.28 -14.93 21.97
N TRP A 590 16.76 -15.15 23.17
CA TRP A 590 17.57 -15.29 24.39
C TRP A 590 18.45 -16.53 24.43
N ASN A 591 18.09 -17.57 23.68
CA ASN A 591 18.73 -18.88 23.75
C ASN A 591 19.62 -19.13 22.53
N ASP A 592 20.77 -19.76 22.74
CA ASP A 592 21.78 -19.96 21.69
C ASP A 592 21.44 -21.08 20.69
N ARG A 593 20.34 -21.82 20.92
CA ARG A 593 19.89 -22.96 20.10
C ARG A 593 19.81 -22.63 18.62
N THR A 594 19.26 -21.47 18.27
CA THR A 594 19.08 -21.06 16.86
C THR A 594 20.02 -19.93 16.47
N ALA A 595 21.04 -19.63 17.29
CA ALA A 595 21.91 -18.49 17.10
C ALA A 595 22.69 -18.53 15.78
N ALA A 596 22.79 -17.36 15.14
CA ALA A 596 23.81 -17.10 14.14
C ALA A 596 25.18 -17.05 14.81
N ARG A 597 26.18 -17.66 14.19
CA ARG A 597 27.57 -17.70 14.67
C ARG A 597 28.47 -17.42 13.47
N ASP A 598 29.60 -16.75 13.60
CA ASP A 598 30.59 -16.58 12.52
C ASP A 598 29.96 -16.43 11.12
N ASP A 599 30.04 -17.45 10.25
CA ASP A 599 29.49 -17.55 8.89
C ASP A 599 28.19 -18.38 8.77
N LEU A 600 27.64 -18.75 9.91
CA LEU A 600 26.55 -19.71 10.11
C LEU A 600 25.21 -18.97 10.36
N PRO A 601 24.14 -19.24 9.59
CA PRO A 601 22.87 -18.50 9.68
C PRO A 601 22.07 -18.81 10.95
N GLY A 602 21.26 -17.86 11.41
CA GLY A 602 20.42 -18.03 12.60
C GLY A 602 19.89 -16.71 13.19
N SER A 603 19.37 -16.78 14.41
CA SER A 603 18.87 -15.66 15.20
C SER A 603 20.01 -14.81 15.79
N ALA A 604 19.76 -13.52 15.96
CA ALA A 604 20.60 -12.65 16.78
C ALA A 604 20.42 -12.97 18.27
N GLN A 605 21.53 -12.98 19.01
CA GLN A 605 21.51 -13.22 20.45
C GLN A 605 21.47 -11.90 21.22
N ASP A 606 20.88 -11.92 22.41
CA ASP A 606 20.78 -10.77 23.30
C ASP A 606 22.00 -10.61 24.24
N LEU A 607 23.21 -10.97 23.79
CA LEU A 607 24.42 -10.75 24.58
C LEU A 607 24.60 -9.25 24.85
N PRO A 608 24.77 -8.81 26.11
CA PRO A 608 24.77 -7.38 26.46
C PRO A 608 25.70 -6.52 25.61
N GLU A 609 26.91 -7.01 25.32
CA GLU A 609 27.91 -6.27 24.54
C GLU A 609 27.49 -6.11 23.06
N LEU A 610 26.77 -7.09 22.52
CA LEU A 610 26.24 -7.01 21.15
C LEU A 610 25.03 -6.09 21.10
N VAL A 611 24.13 -6.17 22.09
CA VAL A 611 22.95 -5.32 22.16
C VAL A 611 23.34 -3.85 22.34
N GLU A 612 24.29 -3.55 23.23
CA GLU A 612 24.80 -2.19 23.44
C GLU A 612 25.40 -1.63 22.15
N ARG A 613 26.23 -2.43 21.46
CA ARG A 613 26.82 -2.06 20.16
C ARG A 613 25.73 -1.77 19.12
N ASP A 614 24.72 -2.61 19.03
CA ASP A 614 23.66 -2.48 18.03
C ASP A 614 22.82 -1.22 18.27
N LEU A 615 22.41 -0.99 19.51
CA LEU A 615 21.66 0.20 19.92
C LEU A 615 22.47 1.48 19.70
N ALA A 616 23.74 1.50 20.11
CA ALA A 616 24.62 2.64 19.91
C ALA A 616 24.83 2.96 18.41
N ARG A 617 24.97 1.93 17.56
CA ARG A 617 25.10 2.10 16.09
C ARG A 617 23.81 2.59 15.44
N LEU A 618 22.66 2.14 15.93
CA LEU A 618 21.35 2.48 15.37
C LEU A 618 20.88 3.88 15.79
N ARG A 619 21.18 4.29 17.02
CA ARG A 619 20.69 5.54 17.62
C ARG A 619 20.85 6.80 16.75
N PRO A 620 22.00 7.10 16.12
CA PRO A 620 22.15 8.32 15.31
C PRO A 620 21.41 8.26 13.97
N LEU A 621 20.86 7.11 13.58
CA LEU A 621 20.23 6.90 12.27
C LEU A 621 18.72 7.05 12.29
N VAL A 622 18.09 7.02 13.47
CA VAL A 622 16.63 6.90 13.65
C VAL A 622 16.14 7.79 14.79
N ASP A 623 14.85 8.13 14.77
CA ASP A 623 14.20 8.93 15.82
C ASP A 623 13.74 8.05 16.98
N ARG A 624 13.32 6.80 16.72
CA ARG A 624 12.90 5.84 17.75
C ARG A 624 13.45 4.44 17.49
N ILE A 625 13.76 3.70 18.55
CA ILE A 625 14.17 2.29 18.48
C ILE A 625 13.19 1.40 19.24
N ALA A 626 12.60 0.42 18.56
CA ALA A 626 11.83 -0.65 19.19
C ALA A 626 12.61 -1.97 19.13
N VAL A 627 12.65 -2.68 20.26
CA VAL A 627 13.32 -3.98 20.38
C VAL A 627 12.28 -5.08 20.56
N MET A 628 12.30 -6.07 19.68
CA MET A 628 11.45 -7.25 19.73
C MET A 628 12.25 -8.41 20.31
N VAL A 629 11.71 -9.10 21.31
CA VAL A 629 12.46 -10.13 22.02
C VAL A 629 11.60 -11.38 22.20
N HIS A 630 12.17 -12.53 21.86
CA HIS A 630 11.52 -13.82 22.03
C HIS A 630 12.14 -14.50 23.27
N TRP A 631 11.36 -14.65 24.36
CA TRP A 631 11.89 -15.03 25.69
C TRP A 631 10.90 -15.72 26.62
N GLY A 632 11.35 -16.05 27.83
CA GLY A 632 10.50 -16.63 28.86
C GLY A 632 10.03 -18.05 28.53
N ALA A 633 8.93 -18.46 29.17
CA ALA A 633 8.38 -19.80 29.03
C ALA A 633 6.92 -19.77 28.53
N PRO A 634 6.50 -20.72 27.67
CA PRO A 634 5.13 -20.80 27.18
C PRO A 634 4.10 -20.85 28.31
N TYR A 635 3.05 -20.04 28.18
CA TYR A 635 1.89 -19.97 29.06
C TYR A 635 2.18 -19.55 30.52
N GLN A 636 3.32 -18.88 30.78
CA GLN A 636 3.59 -18.23 32.06
C GLN A 636 3.11 -16.77 32.05
N ARG A 637 2.25 -16.40 33.00
CA ARG A 637 1.65 -15.05 33.06
C ARG A 637 2.56 -13.99 33.66
N GLN A 638 3.57 -14.39 34.42
CA GLN A 638 4.55 -13.48 34.99
C GLN A 638 5.88 -13.69 34.27
N PRO A 639 6.57 -12.60 33.86
CA PRO A 639 7.92 -12.69 33.33
C PRO A 639 8.87 -13.14 34.43
N SER A 640 9.98 -13.76 34.06
CA SER A 640 11.04 -14.04 35.03
C SER A 640 11.73 -12.74 35.47
N GLU A 641 12.40 -12.77 36.62
CA GLU A 641 13.21 -11.62 37.07
C GLU A 641 14.34 -11.32 36.07
N GLU A 642 14.91 -12.36 35.44
CA GLU A 642 15.92 -12.22 34.39
C GLU A 642 15.36 -11.49 33.15
N ASP A 643 14.17 -11.87 32.68
CA ASP A 643 13.51 -11.20 31.55
C ASP A 643 13.23 -9.71 31.88
N ARG A 644 12.82 -9.42 33.13
CA ARG A 644 12.63 -8.03 33.63
C ARG A 644 13.92 -7.23 33.64
N MET A 645 14.98 -7.76 34.25
CA MET A 645 16.29 -7.10 34.29
C MET A 645 16.83 -6.84 32.89
N LYS A 646 16.67 -7.81 31.99
CA LYS A 646 17.11 -7.70 30.60
C LYS A 646 16.33 -6.64 29.82
N ALA A 647 15.01 -6.60 29.96
CA ALA A 647 14.18 -5.58 29.32
C ALA A 647 14.54 -4.17 29.79
N GLN A 648 14.75 -3.98 31.10
CA GLN A 648 15.21 -2.71 31.67
C GLN A 648 16.61 -2.34 31.15
N LEU A 649 17.51 -3.31 31.01
CA LEU A 649 18.85 -3.08 30.45
C LEU A 649 18.79 -2.58 28.99
N PHE A 650 17.87 -3.09 28.17
CA PHE A 650 17.70 -2.60 26.79
C PHE A 650 17.24 -1.15 26.75
N ILE A 651 16.34 -0.75 27.66
CA ILE A 651 15.95 0.66 27.82
C ILE A 651 17.15 1.50 28.28
N ASP A 652 17.94 1.01 29.24
CA ASP A 652 19.14 1.70 29.72
C ASP A 652 20.21 1.89 28.63
N MET A 653 20.27 0.98 27.66
CA MET A 653 21.13 1.08 26.48
C MET A 653 20.56 1.95 25.34
N GLY A 654 19.34 2.48 25.49
CA GLY A 654 18.77 3.48 24.58
C GLY A 654 17.62 2.99 23.69
N ALA A 655 17.00 1.84 23.98
CA ALA A 655 15.73 1.47 23.37
C ALA A 655 14.59 2.39 23.83
N ASP A 656 13.68 2.75 22.92
CA ASP A 656 12.48 3.55 23.22
C ASP A 656 11.26 2.67 23.57
N ALA A 657 11.28 1.38 23.18
CA ALA A 657 10.26 0.41 23.55
C ALA A 657 10.83 -1.02 23.48
N VAL A 658 10.34 -1.91 24.35
CA VAL A 658 10.66 -3.34 24.31
C VAL A 658 9.35 -4.14 24.22
N ILE A 659 9.28 -5.04 23.24
CA ILE A 659 8.09 -5.86 22.94
C ILE A 659 8.48 -7.35 22.96
N GLY A 660 7.91 -8.09 23.91
CA GLY A 660 8.16 -9.50 24.13
C GLY A 660 7.20 -10.44 23.37
N HIS A 661 7.72 -11.62 23.04
CA HIS A 661 7.08 -12.73 22.32
C HIS A 661 7.43 -14.06 22.99
N HIS A 662 6.78 -15.15 22.58
CA HIS A 662 6.95 -16.56 23.01
C HIS A 662 6.02 -17.12 24.10
N PRO A 663 5.65 -16.39 25.19
CA PRO A 663 4.73 -16.95 26.17
C PRO A 663 3.36 -17.35 25.59
N HIS A 664 3.02 -16.86 24.39
CA HIS A 664 1.75 -17.08 23.68
C HIS A 664 0.50 -16.58 24.44
N ILE A 665 0.71 -15.86 25.54
CA ILE A 665 -0.32 -15.24 26.38
C ILE A 665 0.13 -13.84 26.80
N LEU A 666 -0.82 -13.06 27.29
CA LEU A 666 -0.60 -11.75 27.89
C LEU A 666 0.34 -11.83 29.10
N GLN A 667 1.35 -10.96 29.13
CA GLN A 667 2.15 -10.65 30.31
C GLN A 667 2.05 -9.13 30.62
N PRO A 668 2.56 -8.67 31.78
CA PRO A 668 2.44 -7.27 32.21
C PRO A 668 3.02 -6.26 31.22
N VAL A 669 2.54 -5.03 31.34
CA VAL A 669 3.17 -3.81 30.80
C VAL A 669 3.84 -3.06 31.94
N GLU A 670 5.07 -2.62 31.72
CA GLU A 670 5.84 -1.82 32.66
C GLU A 670 6.27 -0.52 31.99
N ILE A 671 6.21 0.59 32.73
CA ILE A 671 6.86 1.84 32.33
C ILE A 671 8.15 1.97 33.14
N TYR A 672 9.28 1.90 32.45
CA TYR A 672 10.60 2.04 33.05
C TYR A 672 11.33 3.20 32.38
N LYS A 673 11.76 4.21 33.17
CA LYS A 673 12.39 5.45 32.68
C LYS A 673 11.60 6.10 31.53
N ASP A 674 10.29 6.20 31.73
CA ASP A 674 9.34 6.76 30.76
C ASP A 674 9.32 6.03 29.39
N ARG A 675 9.71 4.76 29.36
CA ARG A 675 9.62 3.89 28.18
C ARG A 675 8.76 2.65 28.46
N PRO A 676 7.90 2.23 27.52
CA PRO A 676 7.08 1.04 27.68
C PRO A 676 7.88 -0.25 27.43
N ILE A 677 7.66 -1.22 28.31
CA ILE A 677 8.08 -2.61 28.19
C ILE A 677 6.81 -3.47 28.20
N LEU A 678 6.56 -4.21 27.13
CA LEU A 678 5.47 -5.17 27.03
C LEU A 678 6.08 -6.57 27.08
N TYR A 679 5.95 -7.30 28.20
CA TYR A 679 6.68 -8.56 28.39
C TYR A 679 6.20 -9.69 27.48
N SER A 680 4.94 -9.66 27.06
CA SER A 680 4.40 -10.56 26.03
C SER A 680 3.10 -9.99 25.50
N VAL A 681 3.03 -9.83 24.18
CA VAL A 681 1.80 -9.42 23.46
C VAL A 681 0.94 -10.62 23.04
N GLY A 682 1.44 -11.85 23.22
CA GLY A 682 0.73 -13.08 22.90
C GLY A 682 0.74 -13.46 21.42
N ASN A 683 -0.22 -14.28 20.99
CA ASN A 683 -0.33 -14.71 19.58
C ASN A 683 -1.13 -13.71 18.75
N PHE A 684 -1.01 -13.72 17.42
CA PHE A 684 -1.89 -12.93 16.55
C PHE A 684 -2.62 -13.81 15.53
N ALA A 685 -2.04 -14.00 14.35
CA ALA A 685 -2.56 -14.93 13.33
C ALA A 685 -1.71 -16.20 13.35
N PHE A 686 -2.17 -17.22 14.06
CA PHE A 686 -1.40 -18.42 14.31
C PHE A 686 -2.15 -19.67 13.82
N GLY A 687 -1.77 -20.27 12.71
CA GLY A 687 -2.45 -21.44 12.12
C GLY A 687 -2.36 -22.76 12.89
N SER A 688 -1.78 -22.78 14.09
CA SER A 688 -1.79 -23.95 14.98
C SER A 688 -3.13 -24.04 15.73
N GLY A 689 -3.43 -25.21 16.29
CA GLY A 689 -4.64 -25.41 17.11
C GLY A 689 -4.52 -24.80 18.52
N ASN A 690 -3.90 -23.63 18.67
CA ASN A 690 -3.67 -23.00 19.97
C ASN A 690 -4.98 -22.97 20.76
N SER A 691 -4.89 -23.44 22.00
CA SER A 691 -6.02 -23.64 22.89
C SER A 691 -6.00 -22.76 24.13
N LYS A 692 -4.95 -21.96 24.32
CA LYS A 692 -4.76 -21.11 25.50
C LYS A 692 -4.29 -19.70 25.16
N GLY A 693 -4.26 -19.34 23.87
CA GLY A 693 -3.74 -18.06 23.41
C GLY A 693 -4.57 -16.89 23.93
N GLU A 694 -3.88 -15.90 24.48
CA GLU A 694 -4.39 -14.56 24.78
C GLU A 694 -3.56 -13.57 23.96
N SER A 695 -4.12 -12.39 23.67
CA SER A 695 -3.47 -11.46 22.75
C SER A 695 -3.90 -10.03 22.96
N ILE A 696 -2.95 -9.12 22.75
CA ILE A 696 -3.18 -7.69 22.59
C ILE A 696 -2.49 -7.21 21.31
N LEU A 697 -3.03 -6.12 20.75
CA LEU A 697 -2.44 -5.40 19.64
C LEU A 697 -2.03 -4.00 20.11
N PRO A 698 -0.75 -3.78 20.45
CA PRO A 698 -0.21 -2.46 20.75
C PRO A 698 0.06 -1.64 19.47
N CYS A 699 -0.47 -0.42 19.46
CA CYS A 699 -0.28 0.58 18.41
C CYS A 699 0.35 1.84 19.00
N PHE A 700 1.54 2.21 18.53
CA PHE A 700 2.35 3.30 19.04
C PHE A 700 2.20 4.55 18.18
N HIS A 701 2.05 5.68 18.85
CA HIS A 701 2.28 7.01 18.30
C HIS A 701 3.45 7.65 19.06
N PHE A 702 4.54 7.89 18.35
CA PHE A 702 5.75 8.49 18.91
C PHE A 702 5.74 10.00 18.67
N GLY A 703 5.22 10.74 19.65
CA GLY A 703 5.29 12.19 19.65
C GLY A 703 6.67 12.75 20.01
N ALA A 704 6.83 14.06 19.83
CA ALA A 704 8.03 14.78 20.22
C ALA A 704 8.28 14.73 21.73
N SER A 705 7.23 14.89 22.53
CA SER A 705 7.30 15.00 24.00
C SER A 705 6.60 13.86 24.74
N GLN A 706 6.03 12.89 24.04
CA GLN A 706 5.34 11.74 24.63
C GLN A 706 5.30 10.53 23.69
N ILE A 707 5.13 9.33 24.26
CA ILE A 707 4.80 8.10 23.55
C ILE A 707 3.37 7.74 23.94
N ASP A 708 2.47 7.78 22.97
CA ASP A 708 1.10 7.32 23.14
C ASP A 708 0.99 5.87 22.65
N LEU A 709 0.30 5.03 23.41
CA LEU A 709 0.15 3.61 23.14
C LEU A 709 -1.32 3.20 23.30
N ASP A 710 -1.94 2.82 22.19
CA ASP A 710 -3.27 2.24 22.15
C ASP A 710 -3.16 0.72 22.15
N ILE A 711 -3.75 0.06 23.15
CA ILE A 711 -3.71 -1.39 23.32
C ILE A 711 -5.11 -1.96 23.10
N TYR A 712 -5.25 -2.73 22.03
CA TYR A 712 -6.51 -3.38 21.66
C TYR A 712 -6.52 -4.84 22.13
N PRO A 713 -7.55 -5.32 22.85
CA PRO A 713 -7.68 -6.73 23.21
C PRO A 713 -8.07 -7.57 21.99
N VAL A 714 -7.39 -8.70 21.78
CA VAL A 714 -7.55 -9.53 20.57
C VAL A 714 -7.92 -10.96 20.94
N TYR A 715 -8.96 -11.48 20.30
CA TYR A 715 -9.35 -12.88 20.40
C TYR A 715 -8.56 -13.74 19.41
N VAL A 716 -7.94 -14.83 19.90
CA VAL A 716 -7.04 -15.71 19.11
C VAL A 716 -7.22 -17.22 19.40
N GLN A 717 -8.31 -17.61 20.05
CA GLN A 717 -8.65 -19.01 20.36
C GLN A 717 -9.15 -19.81 19.14
N ASN A 718 -8.26 -20.53 18.44
CA ASN A 718 -8.59 -21.28 17.22
C ASN A 718 -9.48 -22.51 17.41
N ARG A 719 -9.73 -22.95 18.65
CA ARG A 719 -10.71 -24.03 18.91
C ARG A 719 -12.15 -23.55 18.80
N ASP A 720 -12.36 -22.25 18.94
CA ASP A 720 -13.66 -21.64 18.74
C ASP A 720 -13.91 -21.49 17.24
N PRO A 721 -14.93 -22.16 16.67
CA PRO A 721 -15.24 -22.08 15.25
C PRO A 721 -15.59 -20.65 14.80
N ARG A 722 -15.97 -19.77 15.74
CA ARG A 722 -16.22 -18.35 15.48
C ARG A 722 -14.96 -17.61 15.07
N LEU A 723 -13.78 -17.97 15.60
CA LEU A 723 -12.55 -17.28 15.26
C LEU A 723 -12.10 -17.60 13.83
N ASP A 724 -12.17 -18.89 13.46
CA ASP A 724 -11.79 -19.44 12.16
C ASP A 724 -10.42 -18.94 11.65
N TYR A 725 -9.42 -18.85 12.53
CA TYR A 725 -8.06 -18.38 12.23
C TYR A 725 -7.97 -16.90 11.78
N GLN A 726 -8.95 -16.07 12.10
CA GLN A 726 -8.88 -14.62 11.94
C GLN A 726 -8.78 -13.97 13.32
N PRO A 727 -7.72 -13.23 13.69
CA PRO A 727 -7.72 -12.47 14.93
C PRO A 727 -8.84 -11.43 14.87
N LYS A 728 -9.51 -11.20 16.00
CA LYS A 728 -10.67 -10.30 16.10
C LYS A 728 -10.52 -9.39 17.31
N ILE A 729 -10.86 -8.11 17.17
CA ILE A 729 -10.87 -7.19 18.30
C ILE A 729 -12.06 -7.51 19.20
N MET A 730 -11.80 -7.55 20.51
CA MET A 730 -12.84 -7.70 21.52
C MET A 730 -13.31 -6.33 22.01
N GLY A 731 -14.61 -6.15 22.15
CA GLY A 731 -15.25 -5.04 22.85
C GLY A 731 -16.12 -5.55 24.00
N GLY A 732 -17.00 -4.69 24.51
CA GLY A 732 -18.01 -5.09 25.49
C GLY A 732 -17.40 -5.71 26.76
N ALA A 733 -18.04 -6.76 27.26
CA ALA A 733 -17.63 -7.38 28.52
C ALA A 733 -16.28 -8.11 28.41
N ALA A 734 -16.07 -8.84 27.31
CA ALA A 734 -14.83 -9.59 27.09
C ALA A 734 -13.61 -8.67 26.86
N GLY A 735 -13.78 -7.61 26.08
CA GLY A 735 -12.73 -6.61 25.87
C GLY A 735 -12.35 -5.92 27.18
N ARG A 736 -13.35 -5.49 27.95
CA ARG A 736 -13.14 -4.88 29.27
C ARG A 736 -12.42 -5.83 30.24
N ALA A 737 -12.86 -7.08 30.33
CA ALA A 737 -12.23 -8.09 31.19
C ALA A 737 -10.77 -8.37 30.81
N THR A 738 -10.43 -8.30 29.52
CA THR A 738 -9.04 -8.47 29.05
C THR A 738 -8.18 -7.28 29.44
N ILE A 739 -8.71 -6.06 29.35
CA ILE A 739 -8.03 -4.84 29.77
C ILE A 739 -7.83 -4.81 31.29
N ASP A 740 -8.87 -5.10 32.06
CA ASP A 740 -8.77 -5.15 33.53
C ASP A 740 -7.74 -6.20 33.97
N ARG A 741 -7.71 -7.37 33.32
CA ARG A 741 -6.66 -8.38 33.54
C ARG A 741 -5.25 -7.85 33.24
N LEU A 742 -5.07 -7.09 32.16
CA LEU A 742 -3.78 -6.50 31.84
C LEU A 742 -3.36 -5.47 32.91
N LEU A 743 -4.29 -4.64 33.38
CA LEU A 743 -4.06 -3.68 34.45
C LEU A 743 -3.68 -4.36 35.76
N ASP A 744 -4.38 -5.44 36.13
CA ASP A 744 -4.09 -6.23 37.34
C ASP A 744 -2.69 -6.86 37.29
N LEU A 745 -2.26 -7.30 36.10
CA LEU A 745 -0.92 -7.82 35.86
C LEU A 745 0.17 -6.73 35.91
N SER A 746 -0.20 -5.46 35.73
CA SER A 746 0.71 -4.34 35.47
C SER A 746 0.71 -3.30 36.61
N PRO A 747 1.16 -3.66 37.83
CA PRO A 747 1.19 -2.73 38.93
C PRO A 747 2.08 -1.52 38.59
N GLY A 748 1.55 -0.30 38.78
CA GLY A 748 2.27 0.94 38.50
C GLY A 748 1.92 1.64 37.19
N LEU A 749 1.05 1.07 36.35
CA LEU A 749 0.65 1.68 35.08
C LEU A 749 -0.22 2.95 35.26
N GLY A 750 -0.83 3.15 36.43
CA GLY A 750 -1.85 4.16 36.68
C GLY A 750 -1.47 5.59 36.29
N GLY A 751 -0.20 5.97 36.43
CA GLY A 751 0.28 7.32 36.05
C GLY A 751 0.37 7.55 34.54
N ALA A 752 0.36 6.49 33.73
CA ALA A 752 0.42 6.55 32.27
C ALA A 752 -0.95 6.32 31.61
N ILE A 753 -1.98 5.92 32.36
CA ILE A 753 -3.32 5.66 31.80
C ILE A 753 -3.96 6.98 31.39
N ALA A 754 -4.20 7.14 30.09
CA ALA A 754 -4.91 8.30 29.53
C ALA A 754 -6.42 8.04 29.44
N ASP A 755 -6.82 6.82 29.04
CA ASP A 755 -8.22 6.42 28.91
C ASP A 755 -8.37 4.90 28.98
N VAL A 756 -9.52 4.43 29.49
CA VAL A 756 -9.86 3.02 29.60
C VAL A 756 -11.26 2.77 29.05
N GLN A 757 -11.32 2.22 27.84
CA GLN A 757 -12.57 1.84 27.18
C GLN A 757 -12.76 0.31 27.23
N ASP A 758 -13.92 -0.16 26.82
CA ASP A 758 -14.24 -1.60 26.73
C ASP A 758 -13.48 -2.32 25.60
N ARG A 759 -12.88 -1.57 24.66
CA ARG A 759 -12.25 -2.08 23.43
C ARG A 759 -10.85 -1.53 23.17
N CYS A 760 -10.37 -0.62 24.01
CA CYS A 760 -9.04 -0.02 23.89
C CYS A 760 -8.58 0.54 25.25
N LEU A 761 -7.35 0.23 25.64
CA LEU A 761 -6.64 0.89 26.73
C LEU A 761 -5.65 1.88 26.13
N LYS A 762 -5.76 3.16 26.49
CA LYS A 762 -4.86 4.22 26.02
C LYS A 762 -3.87 4.60 27.11
N LEU A 763 -2.60 4.55 26.77
CA LEU A 763 -1.52 5.04 27.61
C LEU A 763 -0.88 6.28 26.97
N SER A 764 -0.51 7.26 27.79
CA SER A 764 0.30 8.41 27.40
C SER A 764 1.48 8.53 28.34
N ILE A 765 2.68 8.34 27.80
CA ILE A 765 3.92 8.25 28.55
C ILE A 765 4.77 9.47 28.18
N PRO A 766 5.15 10.34 29.13
CA PRO A 766 6.04 11.46 28.84
C PRO A 766 7.33 10.99 28.17
N SER A 767 7.82 11.68 27.16
CA SER A 767 9.06 11.33 26.45
C SER A 767 10.00 12.51 26.61
N ARG A 768 10.92 12.40 27.57
CA ARG A 768 11.97 13.40 27.81
C ARG A 768 13.21 13.13 26.97
#